data_AF-A0A9W5T9A5-F1
#
_entry.id   AF-A0A9W5T9A5-F1
#
_cell.length_a   1.000
_cell.length_b   1.000
_cell.length_c   1.000
_cell.angle_alpha   90.00
_cell.angle_beta   90.00
_cell.angle_gamma   90.00
#
_symmetry.space_group_name_H-M   'P 1'
#
loop_
_entity.id
_entity.type
_entity.pdbx_description
1 polymer ?
#
loop_
_entity_poly.entity_id
_entity_poly.type
_entity_poly.pdbx_seq_one_letter_code
_entity_poly.pdbx_strand_id
1 'polypeptide(L)'
;MKAAGRALFPRRGKVFGAPNVKRLANLSCLDLRKEILDSARKHVRMRAIWSQYAHEVCKRVIKPEDGTEEPEQDKFTPTDISLILAAFATARKKDGNLFNLLLETARDDIDKYYIRDFAVLYNALAKAGIQADDMINSFSSNIEAKITAKSSEKDIALLLNALLELGARDLNGIFVKASLVISSRIKYIANCHTLTMLVHSYSRFKGFNRIINLEHSGSRLTSMGGTTCLSDVTTEGEPLPEVTLITETTISLLGRCADLMMDMQATDVMYYYKSALDLVYGNSEGVTQHLYASISNLHKAHIRLREHLLEFETRELIILLDTFQKVLVTVGNLPIDTDGSLWVANSEIQNQVPQLLKEVMDELLYRTTVMSFTDCLALIKLMPMDDHRALLVYRRLVYKLKKMHELNSWEKCEKSDLWELMACLGQRSDLATSLEAQDLMVAITRTITGTLKLKDVDAMCKLAARLGSKGNALLKKVMSVHCRADYLQPTQAASMLYHLTGLGYIDHLEPIVTACLGVDRPEDALNVLVAVAILKINGLFQVPEELVDKMMRVLEMSDPLQDEASRNKMALIRVANIGQIRGYNEPYTLVPRIYASAQHVSITNVRLKANKVDVDVQILSLPQCIEDIANSLEDFVAKFDKNTHVHHMYDAGDIVVPILVEPPGSSKVAVHVLLNDFYSGRRQMLRIDVYTQMELLKQRGFRVVCCRADEYLNSDQTQFIAKLVERCHIAASSEASLEPRAPKLREKPPALASVNPLEPKLDSFSRLRLLVAGGTNGT
;
A
#
# COMPACT_ATOMS: atom_id res chain seq x y z
N MET A 1 -17.16 -54.70 -14.29
CA MET A 1 -16.25 -53.85 -15.09
C MET A 1 -16.12 -52.51 -14.38
N LYS A 2 -15.01 -52.29 -13.67
CA LYS A 2 -14.76 -51.11 -12.82
C LYS A 2 -13.73 -50.20 -13.50
N ALA A 3 -14.11 -48.94 -13.67
CA ALA A 3 -13.29 -47.87 -14.23
C ALA A 3 -12.06 -47.60 -13.34
N ALA A 4 -10.89 -47.61 -13.96
CA ALA A 4 -9.65 -47.17 -13.34
C ALA A 4 -9.66 -45.63 -13.24
N GLY A 5 -9.73 -45.12 -12.00
CA GLY A 5 -9.58 -43.70 -11.70
C GLY A 5 -8.21 -43.19 -12.14
N ARG A 6 -8.21 -42.23 -13.06
CA ARG A 6 -7.04 -41.38 -13.33
C ARG A 6 -6.80 -40.51 -12.12
N ALA A 7 -5.66 -40.72 -11.46
CA ALA A 7 -5.21 -39.88 -10.36
C ALA A 7 -5.05 -38.41 -10.81
N LEU A 8 -5.72 -37.50 -10.11
CA LEU A 8 -5.71 -36.03 -10.32
C LEU A 8 -4.38 -35.34 -9.96
N PHE A 9 -3.34 -36.10 -9.65
CA PHE A 9 -1.99 -35.59 -9.43
C PHE A 9 -1.01 -36.49 -10.17
N PRO A 10 -0.38 -36.04 -11.28
CA PRO A 10 0.70 -36.79 -11.88
C PRO A 10 1.80 -36.89 -10.83
N ARG A 11 2.25 -38.13 -10.61
CA ARG A 11 3.41 -38.50 -9.78
C ARG A 11 4.46 -37.40 -9.84
N ARG A 12 4.89 -36.92 -8.66
CA ARG A 12 6.06 -36.05 -8.46
C ARG A 12 7.15 -36.43 -9.45
N GLY A 13 7.26 -35.67 -10.54
CA GLY A 13 8.32 -35.81 -11.51
C GLY A 13 9.65 -35.65 -10.78
N LYS A 14 10.64 -36.45 -11.18
CA LYS A 14 12.04 -36.36 -10.74
C LYS A 14 12.37 -34.92 -10.36
N VAL A 15 12.86 -34.71 -9.14
CA VAL A 15 13.49 -33.45 -8.71
C VAL A 15 14.41 -33.01 -9.86
N PHE A 16 14.01 -31.95 -10.58
CA PHE A 16 14.75 -31.44 -11.73
C PHE A 16 16.14 -31.04 -11.21
N GLY A 17 17.14 -31.86 -11.52
CA GLY A 17 18.51 -31.64 -11.06
C GLY A 17 18.98 -30.29 -11.60
N ALA A 18 19.16 -29.35 -10.69
CA ALA A 18 19.84 -28.10 -10.98
C ALA A 18 21.21 -28.39 -11.63
N PRO A 19 21.60 -27.67 -12.69
CA PRO A 19 22.90 -27.87 -13.30
C PRO A 19 24.03 -27.70 -12.27
N ASN A 20 24.97 -28.64 -12.28
CA ASN A 20 26.12 -28.61 -11.37
C ASN A 20 27.04 -27.46 -11.77
N VAL A 21 27.41 -26.60 -10.81
CA VAL A 21 28.21 -25.37 -11.03
C VAL A 21 29.51 -25.66 -11.78
N LYS A 22 30.16 -26.80 -11.51
CA LYS A 22 31.39 -27.22 -12.21
C LYS A 22 31.19 -27.52 -13.69
N ARG A 23 29.98 -27.92 -14.11
CA ARG A 23 29.65 -28.20 -15.51
C ARG A 23 29.51 -26.92 -16.34
N LEU A 24 29.09 -25.82 -15.71
CA LEU A 24 28.83 -24.56 -16.40
C LEU A 24 30.10 -23.88 -16.93
N ALA A 25 31.23 -24.05 -16.23
CA ALA A 25 32.52 -23.47 -16.61
C ALA A 25 33.06 -24.00 -17.94
N ASN A 26 32.72 -25.24 -18.32
CA ASN A 26 33.26 -25.93 -19.49
C ASN A 26 32.33 -25.88 -20.73
N LEU A 27 31.25 -25.09 -20.68
CA LEU A 27 30.33 -24.97 -21.82
C LEU A 27 30.85 -23.99 -22.87
N SER A 28 30.56 -24.30 -24.14
CA SER A 28 30.63 -23.35 -25.26
C SER A 28 29.65 -22.18 -25.02
N CYS A 29 29.84 -21.04 -25.67
CA CYS A 29 28.92 -19.90 -25.64
C CYS A 29 27.52 -20.32 -26.07
N LEU A 30 27.42 -21.10 -27.15
CA LEU A 30 26.15 -21.58 -27.68
C LEU A 30 25.41 -22.50 -26.70
N ASP A 31 26.13 -23.41 -26.04
CA ASP A 31 25.55 -24.33 -25.06
C ASP A 31 25.24 -23.63 -23.74
N LEU A 32 26.08 -22.69 -23.30
CA LEU A 32 25.84 -21.86 -22.13
C LEU A 32 24.56 -21.02 -22.32
N ARG A 33 24.39 -20.38 -23.48
CA ARG A 33 23.15 -19.67 -23.82
C ARG A 33 21.94 -20.61 -23.80
N LYS A 34 22.03 -21.81 -24.39
CA LYS A 34 20.93 -22.79 -24.39
C LYS A 34 20.54 -23.20 -22.98
N GLU A 35 21.53 -23.48 -22.13
CA GLU A 35 21.30 -23.87 -20.73
C GLU A 35 20.66 -22.74 -19.92
N ILE A 36 21.08 -21.48 -20.14
CA ILE A 36 20.47 -20.28 -19.56
C ILE A 36 19.00 -20.15 -19.98
N LEU A 37 18.71 -20.28 -21.29
CA LEU A 37 17.34 -20.20 -21.83
C LEU A 37 16.46 -21.32 -21.28
N ASP A 38 16.95 -22.55 -21.24
CA ASP A 38 16.20 -23.68 -20.69
C ASP A 38 15.98 -23.54 -19.19
N SER A 39 16.95 -22.97 -18.46
CA SER A 39 16.79 -22.64 -17.04
C SER A 39 15.73 -21.57 -16.81
N ALA A 40 15.64 -20.57 -17.70
CA ALA A 40 14.58 -19.56 -17.68
C ALA A 40 13.20 -20.19 -17.92
N ARG A 41 13.07 -21.04 -18.97
CA ARG A 41 11.83 -21.74 -19.33
C ARG A 41 11.35 -22.69 -18.23
N LYS A 42 12.28 -23.39 -17.57
CA LYS A 42 12.00 -24.28 -16.43
C LYS A 42 11.75 -23.53 -15.12
N HIS A 43 11.75 -22.19 -15.15
CA HIS A 43 11.59 -21.32 -13.99
C HIS A 43 12.54 -21.68 -12.83
N VAL A 44 13.80 -22.02 -13.12
CA VAL A 44 14.79 -22.36 -12.10
C VAL A 44 14.99 -21.18 -11.15
N ARG A 45 14.73 -21.37 -9.85
CA ARG A 45 14.79 -20.30 -8.84
C ARG A 45 16.05 -20.33 -7.96
N MET A 46 17.13 -20.99 -8.34
CA MET A 46 18.32 -21.08 -7.47
C MET A 46 19.31 -19.91 -7.70
N ARG A 47 19.63 -19.13 -6.65
CA ARG A 47 20.50 -17.93 -6.75
C ARG A 47 21.92 -18.25 -7.16
N ALA A 48 22.49 -19.32 -6.63
CA ALA A 48 23.83 -19.75 -6.97
C ALA A 48 23.99 -19.98 -8.48
N ILE A 49 23.01 -20.63 -9.13
CA ILE A 49 23.06 -20.96 -10.55
C ILE A 49 23.04 -19.71 -11.43
N TRP A 50 22.10 -18.79 -11.17
CA TRP A 50 22.01 -17.54 -11.92
C TRP A 50 23.22 -16.62 -11.72
N SER A 51 23.81 -16.64 -10.51
CA SER A 51 25.04 -15.90 -10.25
C SER A 51 26.23 -16.50 -11.01
N GLN A 52 26.30 -17.84 -11.11
CA GLN A 52 27.30 -18.51 -11.95
C GLN A 52 27.09 -18.19 -13.43
N TYR A 53 25.85 -18.22 -13.93
CA TYR A 53 25.57 -17.82 -15.31
C TYR A 53 26.06 -16.40 -15.59
N ALA A 54 25.77 -15.45 -14.69
CA ALA A 54 26.25 -14.08 -14.85
C ALA A 54 27.79 -14.03 -14.90
N HIS A 55 28.47 -14.73 -14.00
CA HIS A 55 29.92 -14.79 -13.96
C HIS A 55 30.53 -15.39 -15.24
N GLU A 56 30.02 -16.53 -15.71
CA GLU A 56 30.51 -17.22 -16.91
C GLU A 56 30.26 -16.41 -18.19
N VAL A 57 29.14 -15.66 -18.25
CA VAL A 57 28.85 -14.74 -19.35
C VAL A 57 29.83 -13.56 -19.32
N CYS A 58 29.98 -12.88 -18.18
CA CYS A 58 30.92 -11.75 -18.08
C CYS A 58 32.35 -12.15 -18.47
N LYS A 59 32.81 -13.32 -18.02
CA LYS A 59 34.14 -13.85 -18.35
C LYS A 59 34.38 -14.02 -19.85
N ARG A 60 33.36 -14.43 -20.61
CA ARG A 60 33.45 -14.66 -22.06
C ARG A 60 33.24 -13.41 -22.90
N VAL A 61 32.66 -12.37 -22.29
CA VAL A 61 32.42 -11.08 -22.94
C VAL A 61 33.63 -10.15 -22.82
N ILE A 62 34.32 -10.17 -21.67
CA ILE A 62 35.54 -9.39 -21.45
C ILE A 62 36.65 -9.94 -22.36
N LYS A 63 37.14 -9.11 -23.29
CA LYS A 63 38.33 -9.43 -24.10
C LYS A 63 39.56 -9.48 -23.19
N PRO A 64 40.40 -10.54 -23.22
CA PRO A 64 41.68 -10.48 -22.53
C PRO A 64 42.57 -9.42 -23.20
N GLU A 65 43.18 -8.56 -22.40
CA GLU A 65 44.11 -7.51 -22.85
C GLU A 65 45.49 -8.07 -23.29
N ASP A 66 45.74 -9.36 -23.06
CA ASP A 66 47.03 -9.98 -23.36
C ASP A 66 47.05 -10.63 -24.75
N GLY A 67 47.93 -10.10 -25.61
CA GLY A 67 48.19 -10.52 -26.99
C GLY A 67 48.80 -11.92 -27.16
N THR A 68 48.28 -12.92 -26.47
CA THR A 68 48.55 -14.33 -26.77
C THR A 68 47.55 -14.83 -27.80
N GLU A 69 48.06 -15.18 -28.97
CA GLU A 69 47.35 -15.91 -30.03
C GLU A 69 46.89 -17.29 -29.50
N GLU A 70 45.71 -17.33 -28.87
CA GLU A 70 44.98 -18.57 -28.59
C GLU A 70 43.85 -18.77 -29.62
N PRO A 71 43.50 -20.03 -29.94
CA PRO A 71 42.69 -20.39 -31.11
C PRO A 71 41.28 -19.84 -30.95
N GLU A 72 40.67 -19.37 -32.05
CA GLU A 72 39.28 -18.90 -32.20
C GLU A 72 38.44 -18.96 -30.91
N GLN A 73 38.57 -17.95 -30.04
CA GLN A 73 37.76 -17.88 -28.84
C GLN A 73 36.28 -17.80 -29.25
N ASP A 74 35.50 -18.78 -28.77
CA ASP A 74 34.05 -18.84 -28.92
C ASP A 74 33.42 -17.59 -28.31
N LYS A 75 32.92 -16.67 -29.15
CA LYS A 75 32.34 -15.38 -28.75
C LYS A 75 30.83 -15.39 -28.92
N PHE A 76 30.14 -14.69 -28.03
CA PHE A 76 28.70 -14.49 -28.16
C PHE A 76 28.38 -13.61 -29.38
N THR A 77 27.44 -14.08 -30.20
CA THR A 77 26.88 -13.28 -31.30
C THR A 77 25.87 -12.24 -30.76
N PRO A 78 25.52 -11.20 -31.54
CA PRO A 78 24.43 -10.27 -31.22
C PRO A 78 23.12 -10.95 -30.78
N THR A 79 22.76 -12.04 -31.46
CA THR A 79 21.58 -12.85 -31.12
C THR A 79 21.75 -13.53 -29.77
N ASP A 80 22.94 -14.04 -29.46
CA ASP A 80 23.21 -14.69 -28.17
C ASP A 80 23.12 -13.69 -27.02
N ILE A 81 23.70 -12.50 -27.18
CA ILE A 81 23.62 -11.41 -26.19
C ILE A 81 22.16 -11.05 -25.91
N SER A 82 21.38 -10.84 -26.98
CA SER A 82 19.96 -10.50 -26.88
C SER A 82 19.15 -11.59 -26.17
N LEU A 83 19.40 -12.86 -26.50
CA LEU A 83 18.71 -14.00 -25.89
C LEU A 83 19.13 -14.25 -24.43
N ILE A 84 20.39 -14.03 -24.08
CA ILE A 84 20.87 -14.11 -22.69
C ILE A 84 20.17 -13.04 -21.85
N LEU A 85 20.16 -11.79 -22.30
CA LEU A 85 19.43 -10.72 -21.62
C LEU A 85 17.95 -11.06 -21.46
N ALA A 86 17.30 -11.56 -22.53
CA ALA A 86 15.91 -11.98 -22.47
C ALA A 86 15.65 -13.11 -21.47
N ALA A 87 16.58 -14.06 -21.33
CA ALA A 87 16.48 -15.15 -20.37
C ALA A 87 16.60 -14.64 -18.93
N PHE A 88 17.55 -13.76 -18.65
CA PHE A 88 17.72 -13.13 -17.34
C PHE A 88 16.49 -12.28 -16.97
N ALA A 89 16.00 -11.46 -17.91
CA ALA A 89 14.78 -10.67 -17.72
C ALA A 89 13.55 -11.56 -17.46
N THR A 90 13.37 -12.63 -18.24
CA THR A 90 12.26 -13.60 -18.07
C THR A 90 12.33 -14.31 -16.72
N ALA A 91 13.53 -14.66 -16.26
CA ALA A 91 13.75 -15.23 -14.94
C ALA A 91 13.67 -14.19 -13.79
N ARG A 92 13.33 -12.92 -14.11
CA ARG A 92 13.30 -11.77 -13.21
C ARG A 92 14.62 -11.59 -12.45
N LYS A 93 15.74 -11.84 -13.13
CA LYS A 93 17.11 -11.68 -12.64
C LYS A 93 17.71 -10.41 -13.24
N LYS A 94 17.64 -9.33 -12.46
CA LYS A 94 18.32 -8.07 -12.78
C LYS A 94 19.66 -8.05 -12.07
N ASP A 95 20.73 -8.19 -12.84
CA ASP A 95 22.11 -7.94 -12.42
C ASP A 95 22.61 -6.73 -13.22
N GLY A 96 22.74 -5.59 -12.55
CA GLY A 96 23.06 -4.32 -13.21
C GLY A 96 24.42 -4.36 -13.91
N ASN A 97 25.40 -5.06 -13.34
CA ASN A 97 26.75 -5.14 -13.91
C ASN A 97 26.73 -5.98 -15.19
N LEU A 98 26.04 -7.11 -15.17
CA LEU A 98 25.88 -7.95 -16.37
C LEU A 98 25.16 -7.18 -17.48
N PHE A 99 24.07 -6.47 -17.15
CA PHE A 99 23.29 -5.75 -18.15
C PHE A 99 24.10 -4.61 -18.78
N ASN A 100 24.84 -3.84 -17.98
CA ASN A 100 25.69 -2.76 -18.49
C ASN A 100 26.79 -3.31 -19.40
N LEU A 101 27.48 -4.37 -18.99
CA LEU A 101 28.53 -5.00 -19.80
C LEU A 101 28.00 -5.52 -21.14
N LEU A 102 26.83 -6.18 -21.13
CA LEU A 102 26.20 -6.69 -22.36
C LEU A 102 25.72 -5.57 -23.29
N LEU A 103 25.30 -4.42 -22.74
CA LEU A 103 24.94 -3.25 -23.54
C LEU A 103 26.17 -2.55 -24.14
N GLU A 104 27.26 -2.43 -23.40
CA GLU A 104 28.54 -1.94 -23.93
C GLU A 104 29.04 -2.83 -25.06
N THR A 105 28.92 -4.15 -24.91
CA THR A 105 29.28 -5.11 -25.97
C THR A 105 28.36 -4.95 -27.19
N ALA A 106 27.06 -4.73 -26.97
CA ALA A 106 26.11 -4.48 -28.05
C ALA A 106 26.42 -3.17 -28.81
N ARG A 107 26.96 -2.16 -28.13
CA ARG A 107 27.39 -0.90 -28.74
C ARG A 107 28.53 -1.11 -29.73
N ASP A 108 29.53 -1.91 -29.36
CA ASP A 108 30.69 -2.19 -30.21
C ASP A 108 30.31 -2.97 -31.49
N ASP A 109 29.29 -3.84 -31.39
CA ASP A 109 28.84 -4.71 -32.49
C ASP A 109 27.50 -4.27 -33.10
N ILE A 110 27.08 -3.03 -32.88
CA ILE A 110 25.72 -2.56 -33.18
C ILE A 110 25.31 -2.73 -34.65
N ASP A 111 26.26 -2.61 -35.59
CA ASP A 111 26.00 -2.74 -37.02
C ASP A 111 25.67 -4.17 -37.45
N LYS A 112 26.06 -5.16 -36.64
CA LYS A 112 25.80 -6.59 -36.85
C LYS A 112 24.42 -7.01 -36.34
N TYR A 113 23.71 -6.17 -35.59
CA TYR A 113 22.37 -6.47 -35.11
C TYR A 113 21.35 -6.40 -36.24
N TYR A 114 20.48 -7.42 -36.31
CA TYR A 114 19.28 -7.38 -37.13
C TYR A 114 18.08 -6.87 -36.31
N ILE A 115 16.99 -6.54 -37.01
CA ILE A 115 15.76 -6.04 -36.37
C ILE A 115 15.23 -6.98 -35.27
N ARG A 116 15.38 -8.30 -35.47
CA ARG A 116 15.00 -9.32 -34.48
C ARG A 116 15.84 -9.22 -33.21
N ASP A 117 17.14 -9.03 -33.35
CA ASP A 117 18.06 -8.92 -32.22
C ASP A 117 17.71 -7.67 -31.40
N PHE A 118 17.47 -6.53 -32.08
CA PHE A 118 16.97 -5.31 -31.45
C PHE A 118 15.64 -5.54 -30.72
N ALA A 119 14.66 -6.19 -31.36
CA ALA A 119 13.36 -6.46 -30.75
C ALA A 119 13.48 -7.30 -29.47
N VAL A 120 14.32 -8.34 -29.49
CA VAL A 120 14.56 -9.21 -28.33
C VAL A 120 15.34 -8.47 -27.24
N LEU A 121 16.38 -7.72 -27.61
CA LEU A 121 17.21 -6.93 -26.70
C LEU A 121 16.37 -5.89 -25.97
N TYR A 122 15.65 -5.04 -26.70
CA TYR A 122 14.85 -3.96 -26.12
C TYR A 122 13.72 -4.51 -25.26
N ASN A 123 13.05 -5.59 -25.69
CA ASN A 123 12.03 -6.24 -24.87
C ASN A 123 12.61 -6.83 -23.58
N ALA A 124 13.85 -7.34 -23.60
CA ALA A 124 14.52 -7.80 -22.40
C ALA A 124 14.81 -6.65 -21.42
N LEU A 125 15.29 -5.52 -21.92
CA LEU A 125 15.53 -4.31 -21.11
C LEU A 125 14.23 -3.78 -20.51
N ALA A 126 13.17 -3.70 -21.30
CA ALA A 126 11.83 -3.29 -20.86
C ALA A 126 11.31 -4.22 -19.74
N LYS A 127 11.40 -5.54 -19.95
CA LYS A 127 11.03 -6.54 -18.92
C LYS A 127 11.88 -6.46 -17.65
N ALA A 128 13.13 -6.02 -17.76
CA ALA A 128 14.02 -5.79 -16.63
C ALA A 128 13.74 -4.44 -15.92
N GLY A 129 12.79 -3.64 -16.40
CA GLY A 129 12.46 -2.33 -15.85
C GLY A 129 13.65 -1.38 -15.90
N ILE A 130 14.38 -1.38 -17.02
CA ILE A 130 15.43 -0.40 -17.32
C ILE A 130 14.76 0.76 -18.06
N GLN A 131 15.18 1.99 -17.78
CA GLN A 131 14.75 3.16 -18.55
C GLN A 131 15.83 3.48 -19.59
N ALA A 132 15.42 3.96 -20.77
CA ALA A 132 16.35 4.34 -21.82
C ALA A 132 17.22 5.53 -21.37
N ASP A 133 18.53 5.32 -21.35
CA ASP A 133 19.54 6.35 -21.18
C ASP A 133 20.11 6.79 -22.53
N ASP A 134 21.12 7.67 -22.52
CA ASP A 134 21.73 8.17 -23.75
C ASP A 134 22.37 7.06 -24.60
N MET A 135 22.87 5.99 -23.98
CA MET A 135 23.41 4.83 -24.68
C MET A 135 22.31 4.08 -25.43
N ILE A 136 21.19 3.76 -24.77
CA ILE A 136 20.05 3.08 -25.40
C ILE A 136 19.44 3.95 -26.51
N ASN A 137 19.37 5.28 -26.31
CA ASN A 137 18.85 6.20 -27.32
C ASN A 137 19.80 6.36 -28.53
N SER A 138 21.11 6.16 -28.35
CA SER A 138 22.09 6.26 -29.45
C SER A 138 21.88 5.22 -30.56
N PHE A 139 21.17 4.12 -30.28
CA PHE A 139 20.92 3.07 -31.27
C PHE A 139 19.73 3.37 -32.20
N SER A 140 18.95 4.43 -31.96
CA SER A 140 17.73 4.73 -32.71
C SER A 140 17.96 4.83 -34.22
N SER A 141 19.02 5.51 -34.67
CA SER A 141 19.35 5.62 -36.11
C SER A 141 19.69 4.26 -36.73
N ASN A 142 20.38 3.39 -35.99
CA ASN A 142 20.74 2.06 -36.45
C ASN A 142 19.50 1.16 -36.55
N ILE A 143 18.62 1.23 -35.56
CA ILE A 143 17.31 0.56 -35.59
C ILE A 143 16.52 1.00 -36.81
N GLU A 144 16.41 2.32 -37.02
CA GLU A 144 15.69 2.90 -38.14
C GLU A 144 16.25 2.46 -39.49
N ALA A 145 17.57 2.33 -39.63
CA ALA A 145 18.23 1.86 -40.86
C ALA A 145 17.99 0.36 -41.13
N LYS A 146 17.77 -0.45 -40.09
CA LYS A 146 17.53 -1.90 -40.21
C LYS A 146 16.06 -2.27 -40.44
N ILE A 147 15.12 -1.33 -40.31
CA ILE A 147 13.72 -1.53 -40.71
C ILE A 147 13.63 -1.50 -42.23
N THR A 148 13.28 -2.63 -42.82
CA THR A 148 13.14 -2.79 -44.27
C THR A 148 11.80 -3.44 -44.60
N ALA A 149 11.43 -3.45 -45.88
CA ALA A 149 10.27 -4.22 -46.33
C ALA A 149 10.36 -5.71 -45.93
N LYS A 150 11.54 -6.32 -45.70
CA LYS A 150 11.61 -7.73 -45.29
C LYS A 150 11.45 -7.94 -43.78
N SER A 151 11.34 -6.87 -42.99
CA SER A 151 11.17 -6.97 -41.54
C SER A 151 9.85 -7.66 -41.20
N SER A 152 9.90 -8.58 -40.23
CA SER A 152 8.70 -9.29 -39.75
C SER A 152 7.84 -8.36 -38.91
N GLU A 153 6.53 -8.43 -39.11
CA GLU A 153 5.52 -7.68 -38.37
C GLU A 153 5.60 -7.97 -36.87
N LYS A 154 5.92 -9.23 -36.50
CA LYS A 154 6.12 -9.64 -35.10
C LYS A 154 7.33 -8.96 -34.47
N ASP A 155 8.45 -8.90 -35.17
CA ASP A 155 9.67 -8.29 -34.66
C ASP A 155 9.48 -6.77 -34.54
N ILE A 156 8.77 -6.15 -35.49
CA ILE A 156 8.40 -4.73 -35.41
C ILE A 156 7.46 -4.48 -34.22
N ALA A 157 6.40 -5.27 -34.06
CA ALA A 157 5.45 -5.13 -32.95
C ALA A 157 6.15 -5.20 -31.58
N LEU A 158 7.03 -6.19 -31.42
CA LEU A 158 7.80 -6.38 -30.20
C LEU A 158 8.74 -5.20 -29.91
N LEU A 159 9.42 -4.71 -30.96
CA LEU A 159 10.35 -3.60 -30.86
C LEU A 159 9.64 -2.28 -30.52
N LEU A 160 8.57 -1.93 -31.23
CA LEU A 160 7.83 -0.67 -31.01
C LEU A 160 7.28 -0.61 -29.57
N ASN A 161 6.67 -1.71 -29.11
CA ASN A 161 6.17 -1.79 -27.75
C ASN A 161 7.32 -1.64 -26.73
N ALA A 162 8.46 -2.32 -26.96
CA ALA A 162 9.60 -2.23 -26.07
C ALA A 162 10.23 -0.83 -26.01
N LEU A 163 10.35 -0.14 -27.15
CA LEU A 163 10.85 1.24 -27.21
C LEU A 163 9.99 2.20 -26.37
N LEU A 164 8.66 2.05 -26.44
CA LEU A 164 7.72 2.84 -25.63
C LEU A 164 7.78 2.49 -24.15
N GLU A 165 7.89 1.21 -23.79
CA GLU A 165 8.08 0.78 -22.38
C GLU A 165 9.37 1.31 -21.76
N LEU A 166 10.44 1.42 -22.55
CA LEU A 166 11.72 1.98 -22.12
C LEU A 166 11.72 3.51 -22.00
N GLY A 167 10.71 4.20 -22.54
CA GLY A 167 10.70 5.66 -22.61
C GLY A 167 11.77 6.22 -23.56
N ALA A 168 12.10 5.48 -24.63
CA ALA A 168 13.10 5.90 -25.61
C ALA A 168 12.69 7.19 -26.35
N ARG A 169 13.67 8.00 -26.73
CA ARG A 169 13.49 9.29 -27.42
C ARG A 169 13.62 9.14 -28.94
N ASP A 170 13.16 10.16 -29.68
CA ASP A 170 13.31 10.28 -31.14
C ASP A 170 12.76 9.10 -31.95
N LEU A 171 11.59 8.61 -31.55
CA LEU A 171 10.95 7.43 -32.15
C LEU A 171 10.23 7.69 -33.48
N ASN A 172 10.10 8.95 -33.93
CA ASN A 172 9.26 9.30 -35.08
C ASN A 172 9.70 8.58 -36.36
N GLY A 173 10.99 8.63 -36.71
CA GLY A 173 11.51 7.95 -37.91
C GLY A 173 11.27 6.44 -37.90
N ILE A 174 11.38 5.81 -36.72
CA ILE A 174 11.13 4.38 -36.52
C ILE A 174 9.65 4.06 -36.78
N PHE A 175 8.72 4.85 -36.23
CA PHE A 175 7.28 4.65 -36.41
C PHE A 175 6.84 4.93 -37.85
N VAL A 176 7.40 5.94 -38.52
CA VAL A 176 7.11 6.22 -39.94
C VAL A 176 7.57 5.05 -40.82
N LYS A 177 8.81 4.57 -40.67
CA LYS A 177 9.29 3.41 -41.44
C LYS A 177 8.51 2.14 -41.14
N ALA A 178 8.18 1.90 -39.87
CA ALA A 178 7.32 0.78 -39.49
C ALA A 178 5.94 0.87 -40.16
N SER A 179 5.35 2.07 -40.23
CA SER A 179 4.06 2.31 -40.88
C SER A 179 4.11 2.01 -42.38
N LEU A 180 5.18 2.43 -43.08
CA LEU A 180 5.38 2.11 -44.50
C LEU A 180 5.47 0.60 -44.76
N VAL A 181 6.08 -0.16 -43.85
CA VAL A 181 6.20 -1.61 -43.99
C VAL A 181 4.88 -2.32 -43.66
N ILE A 182 4.17 -1.85 -42.63
CA ILE A 182 2.98 -2.50 -42.10
C ILE A 182 1.73 -2.17 -42.93
N SER A 183 1.54 -0.94 -43.39
CA SER A 183 0.30 -0.46 -44.01
C SER A 183 -0.17 -1.35 -45.17
N SER A 184 0.75 -1.84 -46.01
CA SER A 184 0.42 -2.72 -47.13
C SER A 184 0.08 -4.16 -46.73
N ARG A 185 0.24 -4.52 -45.45
CA ARG A 185 0.18 -5.91 -44.95
C ARG A 185 -0.90 -6.16 -43.91
N ILE A 186 -1.45 -5.11 -43.29
CA ILE A 186 -2.41 -5.20 -42.17
C ILE A 186 -3.50 -6.24 -42.44
N LYS A 187 -4.08 -6.23 -43.64
CA LYS A 187 -5.16 -7.15 -44.04
C LYS A 187 -4.78 -8.64 -43.94
N TYR A 188 -3.50 -8.96 -44.07
CA TYR A 188 -2.98 -10.34 -44.05
C TYR A 188 -2.42 -10.76 -42.68
N ILE A 189 -2.31 -9.84 -41.72
CA ILE A 189 -1.89 -10.18 -40.35
C ILE A 189 -3.05 -10.93 -39.70
N ALA A 190 -2.88 -12.23 -39.51
CA ALA A 190 -3.84 -13.11 -38.84
C ALA A 190 -3.47 -13.40 -37.37
N ASN A 191 -2.21 -13.17 -36.99
CA ASN A 191 -1.77 -13.37 -35.62
C ASN A 191 -2.31 -12.23 -34.73
N CYS A 192 -3.34 -12.53 -33.94
CA CYS A 192 -4.03 -11.57 -33.07
C CYS A 192 -3.06 -10.84 -32.13
N HIS A 193 -2.14 -11.56 -31.50
CA HIS A 193 -1.17 -10.98 -30.57
C HIS A 193 -0.25 -9.92 -31.22
N THR A 194 0.27 -10.23 -32.41
CA THR A 194 1.10 -9.27 -33.17
C THR A 194 0.28 -8.03 -33.52
N LEU A 195 -0.96 -8.23 -33.95
CA LEU A 195 -1.85 -7.15 -34.35
C LEU A 195 -2.23 -6.25 -33.17
N THR A 196 -2.63 -6.81 -32.03
CA THR A 196 -3.00 -6.04 -30.84
C THR A 196 -1.80 -5.33 -30.22
N MET A 197 -0.62 -5.94 -30.23
CA MET A 197 0.62 -5.26 -29.83
C MET A 197 0.97 -4.08 -30.74
N LEU A 198 0.73 -4.19 -32.06
CA LEU A 198 0.91 -3.06 -32.98
C LEU A 198 -0.06 -1.95 -32.63
N VAL A 199 -1.37 -2.22 -32.58
CA VAL A 199 -2.38 -1.21 -32.20
C VAL A 199 -2.01 -0.56 -30.86
N HIS A 200 -1.59 -1.36 -29.87
CA HIS A 200 -1.19 -0.87 -28.55
C HIS A 200 0.05 0.04 -28.59
N SER A 201 0.99 -0.24 -29.47
CA SER A 201 2.17 0.61 -29.65
C SER A 201 1.76 1.93 -30.32
N TYR A 202 0.97 1.88 -31.40
CA TYR A 202 0.52 3.07 -32.10
C TYR A 202 -0.41 3.94 -31.24
N SER A 203 -1.29 3.37 -30.41
CA SER A 203 -2.18 4.14 -29.52
C SER A 203 -1.44 4.95 -28.46
N ARG A 204 -0.23 4.50 -28.07
CA ARG A 204 0.60 5.15 -27.04
C ARG A 204 1.63 6.10 -27.63
N PHE A 205 1.89 6.03 -28.93
CA PHE A 205 2.86 6.89 -29.58
C PHE A 205 2.34 8.33 -29.61
N LYS A 206 3.04 9.26 -28.95
CA LYS A 206 2.61 10.67 -28.85
C LYS A 206 3.13 11.56 -29.98
N GLY A 207 3.85 11.02 -30.96
CA GLY A 207 4.47 11.80 -32.03
C GLY A 207 3.48 12.54 -32.94
N PHE A 208 2.19 12.21 -32.86
CA PHE A 208 1.10 12.91 -33.57
C PHE A 208 0.85 14.34 -33.07
N ASN A 209 1.16 14.65 -31.80
CA ASN A 209 0.68 15.86 -31.11
C ASN A 209 1.55 17.11 -31.30
N ARG A 210 2.47 17.15 -32.29
CA ARG A 210 3.35 18.31 -32.50
C ARG A 210 2.66 19.57 -33.04
N ILE A 211 1.35 19.58 -33.23
CA ILE A 211 0.62 20.75 -33.77
C ILE A 211 -0.25 21.50 -32.74
N ILE A 212 -0.50 21.01 -31.51
CA ILE A 212 -1.49 21.69 -30.62
C ILE A 212 -0.96 22.19 -29.26
N ASN A 213 0.17 21.75 -28.72
CA ASN A 213 0.62 22.25 -27.41
C ASN A 213 2.11 22.60 -27.36
N LEU A 214 2.40 23.84 -27.76
CA LEU A 214 3.62 24.53 -27.35
C LEU A 214 3.26 25.68 -26.41
N GLU A 215 2.54 25.36 -25.34
CA GLU A 215 2.49 26.17 -24.12
C GLU A 215 2.28 25.23 -22.94
N HIS A 216 3.00 25.47 -21.85
CA HIS A 216 3.03 24.71 -20.58
C HIS A 216 4.06 23.57 -20.49
N SER A 217 5.35 23.94 -20.58
CA SER A 217 6.42 23.26 -19.84
C SER A 217 7.56 24.24 -19.53
N GLY A 218 7.52 24.89 -18.36
CA GLY A 218 8.66 25.67 -17.87
C GLY A 218 8.37 26.60 -16.69
N SER A 219 8.46 26.06 -15.46
CA SER A 219 8.97 26.67 -14.22
C SER A 219 8.89 28.20 -13.99
N ARG A 220 8.37 28.58 -12.82
CA ARG A 220 8.64 29.85 -12.12
C ARG A 220 10.12 30.28 -12.23
N LEU A 221 10.39 31.48 -12.75
CA LEU A 221 11.10 32.61 -12.10
C LEU A 221 11.51 33.69 -13.12
N THR A 222 11.46 34.94 -12.66
CA THR A 222 11.93 36.20 -13.27
C THR A 222 11.07 36.86 -14.37
N SER A 223 10.11 37.64 -13.87
CA SER A 223 9.73 38.94 -14.43
C SER A 223 10.98 39.80 -14.64
N MET A 224 11.17 40.33 -15.85
CA MET A 224 11.65 41.69 -16.14
C MET A 224 11.61 41.96 -17.66
N GLY A 225 10.74 42.91 -18.03
CA GLY A 225 10.72 43.80 -19.19
C GLY A 225 11.42 43.46 -20.52
N GLY A 226 10.66 43.61 -21.62
CA GLY A 226 11.25 43.77 -22.95
C GLY A 226 10.23 43.68 -24.09
N THR A 227 9.53 44.78 -24.36
CA THR A 227 8.67 45.00 -25.53
C THR A 227 9.48 44.93 -26.83
N THR A 228 9.02 44.22 -27.87
CA THR A 228 8.92 44.66 -29.29
C THR A 228 8.73 43.46 -30.26
N CYS A 229 7.62 43.52 -31.02
CA CYS A 229 7.50 43.31 -32.49
C CYS A 229 8.07 42.02 -33.14
N LEU A 230 7.48 41.37 -34.13
CA LEU A 230 6.38 41.61 -35.06
C LEU A 230 6.17 40.27 -35.80
N SER A 231 4.90 39.93 -36.06
CA SER A 231 4.39 39.12 -37.19
C SER A 231 5.23 37.96 -37.76
N ASP A 232 4.73 36.73 -37.57
CA ASP A 232 4.50 35.86 -38.73
C ASP A 232 3.25 35.00 -38.50
N VAL A 233 2.19 35.37 -39.22
CA VAL A 233 0.94 34.62 -39.31
C VAL A 233 1.19 33.51 -40.33
N THR A 234 1.39 32.28 -39.86
CA THR A 234 1.26 31.09 -40.72
C THR A 234 -0.05 30.39 -40.39
N THR A 235 -1.02 30.65 -41.26
CA THR A 235 -2.12 29.79 -41.73
C THR A 235 -2.15 28.34 -41.22
N GLU A 236 -3.35 27.90 -40.84
CA GLU A 236 -3.79 26.51 -40.67
C GLU A 236 -3.05 25.55 -41.63
N GLY A 237 -2.08 24.81 -41.10
CA GLY A 237 -1.18 23.96 -41.89
C GLY A 237 -1.79 22.61 -42.18
N GLU A 238 -1.72 22.18 -43.44
CA GLU A 238 -2.00 20.81 -43.88
C GLU A 238 -1.30 19.77 -42.99
N PRO A 239 -1.94 18.63 -42.66
CA PRO A 239 -1.32 17.59 -41.85
C PRO A 239 -0.08 17.05 -42.58
N LEU A 240 1.08 17.10 -41.90
CA LEU A 240 2.32 16.50 -42.38
C LEU A 240 2.08 15.06 -42.86
N PRO A 241 2.63 14.64 -44.01
CA PRO A 241 2.36 13.33 -44.61
C PRO A 241 2.70 12.15 -43.68
N GLU A 242 3.70 12.33 -42.80
CA GLU A 242 4.06 11.36 -41.77
C GLU A 242 2.93 11.13 -40.76
N VAL A 243 2.26 12.20 -40.31
CA VAL A 243 1.17 12.12 -39.34
C VAL A 243 -0.03 11.41 -39.96
N THR A 244 -0.34 11.73 -41.23
CA THR A 244 -1.42 11.07 -41.98
C THR A 244 -1.17 9.57 -42.12
N LEU A 245 0.05 9.18 -42.54
CA LEU A 245 0.42 7.77 -42.71
C LEU A 245 0.25 6.97 -41.40
N ILE A 246 0.77 7.49 -40.29
CA ILE A 246 0.69 6.81 -39.00
C ILE A 246 -0.79 6.72 -38.54
N THR A 247 -1.58 7.77 -38.77
CA THR A 247 -3.01 7.81 -38.41
C THR A 247 -3.82 6.77 -39.20
N GLU A 248 -3.64 6.70 -40.52
CA GLU A 248 -4.29 5.70 -41.39
C GLU A 248 -3.88 4.27 -41.05
N THR A 249 -2.60 4.06 -40.74
CA THR A 249 -2.07 2.77 -40.27
C THR A 249 -2.75 2.37 -38.96
N THR A 250 -2.90 3.30 -38.03
CA THR A 250 -3.56 3.08 -36.73
C THR A 250 -5.04 2.72 -36.89
N ILE A 251 -5.78 3.45 -37.73
CA ILE A 251 -7.19 3.20 -38.05
C ILE A 251 -7.34 1.79 -38.67
N SER A 252 -6.50 1.46 -39.64
CA SER A 252 -6.54 0.17 -40.32
C SER A 252 -6.21 -1.00 -39.38
N LEU A 253 -5.24 -0.83 -38.49
CA LEU A 253 -4.90 -1.82 -37.47
C LEU A 253 -6.06 -2.01 -36.48
N LEU A 254 -6.69 -0.91 -36.01
CA LEU A 254 -7.85 -0.98 -35.11
C LEU A 254 -9.03 -1.71 -35.76
N GLY A 255 -9.35 -1.38 -37.02
CA GLY A 255 -10.41 -2.06 -37.77
C GLY A 255 -10.13 -3.54 -37.95
N ARG A 256 -8.89 -3.91 -38.30
CA ARG A 256 -8.49 -5.31 -38.43
C ARG A 256 -8.57 -6.07 -37.10
N CYS A 257 -8.24 -5.42 -35.99
CA CYS A 257 -8.41 -6.00 -34.66
C CYS A 257 -9.90 -6.23 -34.35
N ALA A 258 -10.77 -5.27 -34.68
CA ALA A 258 -12.20 -5.40 -34.46
C ALA A 258 -12.80 -6.59 -35.26
N ASP A 259 -12.30 -6.84 -36.48
CA ASP A 259 -12.71 -7.98 -37.31
C ASP A 259 -12.32 -9.33 -36.69
N LEU A 260 -11.12 -9.42 -36.13
CA LEU A 260 -10.55 -10.66 -35.55
C LEU A 260 -10.82 -10.84 -34.06
N MET A 261 -11.66 -10.00 -33.45
CA MET A 261 -11.86 -9.97 -31.99
C MET A 261 -12.36 -11.31 -31.40
N MET A 262 -13.10 -12.10 -32.19
CA MET A 262 -13.59 -13.41 -31.75
C MET A 262 -12.47 -14.45 -31.61
N ASP A 263 -11.36 -14.29 -32.32
CA ASP A 263 -10.21 -15.20 -32.30
C ASP A 263 -9.16 -14.81 -31.24
N MET A 264 -9.33 -13.64 -30.61
CA MET A 264 -8.38 -13.11 -29.62
C MET A 264 -8.38 -13.90 -28.32
N GLN A 265 -7.18 -14.11 -27.78
CA GLN A 265 -6.98 -14.63 -26.41
C GLN A 265 -7.18 -13.52 -25.38
N ALA A 266 -7.30 -13.88 -24.10
CA ALA A 266 -7.52 -12.94 -22.99
C ALA A 266 -6.59 -11.70 -23.06
N THR A 267 -5.27 -11.89 -23.06
CA THR A 267 -4.27 -10.82 -23.15
C THR A 267 -4.46 -9.92 -24.37
N ASP A 268 -4.83 -10.50 -25.52
CA ASP A 268 -5.04 -9.77 -26.76
C ASP A 268 -6.27 -8.86 -26.67
N VAL A 269 -7.37 -9.36 -26.07
CA VAL A 269 -8.59 -8.57 -25.80
C VAL A 269 -8.27 -7.40 -24.86
N MET A 270 -7.47 -7.62 -23.81
CA MET A 270 -7.04 -6.54 -22.92
C MET A 270 -6.23 -5.47 -23.66
N TYR A 271 -5.24 -5.87 -24.48
CA TYR A 271 -4.46 -4.90 -25.26
C TYR A 271 -5.35 -4.14 -26.24
N TYR A 272 -6.23 -4.82 -26.96
CA TYR A 272 -7.21 -4.18 -27.83
C TYR A 272 -8.03 -3.14 -27.06
N TYR A 273 -8.64 -3.54 -25.95
CA TYR A 273 -9.53 -2.69 -25.16
C TYR A 273 -8.81 -1.43 -24.67
N LYS A 274 -7.63 -1.57 -24.08
CA LYS A 274 -6.82 -0.42 -23.65
C LYS A 274 -6.49 0.51 -24.81
N SER A 275 -6.07 -0.06 -25.93
CA SER A 275 -5.67 0.74 -27.10
C SER A 275 -6.85 1.49 -27.71
N ALA A 276 -8.03 0.86 -27.77
CA ALA A 276 -9.26 1.50 -28.18
C ALA A 276 -9.61 2.68 -27.29
N LEU A 277 -9.56 2.51 -25.96
CA LEU A 277 -9.80 3.60 -25.01
C LEU A 277 -8.76 4.72 -25.14
N ASP A 278 -7.48 4.38 -25.25
CA ASP A 278 -6.40 5.37 -25.43
C ASP A 278 -6.59 6.19 -26.72
N LEU A 279 -7.03 5.56 -27.82
CA LEU A 279 -7.31 6.25 -29.09
C LEU A 279 -8.56 7.13 -29.02
N VAL A 280 -9.61 6.68 -28.32
CA VAL A 280 -10.87 7.42 -28.18
C VAL A 280 -10.73 8.60 -27.21
N TYR A 281 -9.99 8.46 -26.11
CA TYR A 281 -9.91 9.51 -25.07
C TYR A 281 -8.57 10.24 -25.03
N GLY A 282 -7.55 9.77 -25.76
CA GLY A 282 -6.23 10.41 -25.82
C GLY A 282 -6.09 11.52 -26.86
N ASN A 283 -7.08 11.69 -27.74
CA ASN A 283 -7.12 12.75 -28.76
C ASN A 283 -8.06 13.88 -28.33
N SER A 284 -7.61 15.14 -28.45
CA SER A 284 -8.46 16.32 -28.21
C SER A 284 -9.57 16.39 -29.27
N GLU A 285 -10.80 16.64 -28.81
CA GLU A 285 -12.08 16.63 -29.54
C GLU A 285 -12.00 16.83 -31.06
N GLY A 286 -12.54 15.88 -31.84
CA GLY A 286 -12.54 15.98 -33.32
C GLY A 286 -13.01 14.74 -34.09
N VAL A 287 -13.00 14.84 -35.43
CA VAL A 287 -13.46 13.79 -36.38
C VAL A 287 -12.71 12.46 -36.20
N THR A 288 -11.42 12.50 -35.89
CA THR A 288 -10.60 11.30 -35.63
C THR A 288 -11.06 10.55 -34.37
N GLN A 289 -11.47 11.28 -33.33
CA GLN A 289 -12.04 10.72 -32.11
C GLN A 289 -13.32 9.95 -32.40
N HIS A 290 -14.23 10.55 -33.18
CA HIS A 290 -15.48 9.92 -33.61
C HIS A 290 -15.25 8.67 -34.47
N LEU A 291 -14.22 8.69 -35.32
CA LEU A 291 -13.83 7.57 -36.16
C LEU A 291 -13.31 6.39 -35.31
N TYR A 292 -12.41 6.65 -34.35
CA TYR A 292 -11.94 5.61 -33.44
C TYR A 292 -13.09 5.01 -32.62
N ALA A 293 -13.98 5.86 -32.09
CA ALA A 293 -15.15 5.40 -31.33
C ALA A 293 -16.03 4.47 -32.18
N SER A 294 -16.30 4.84 -33.44
CA SER A 294 -17.11 4.04 -34.37
C SER A 294 -16.49 2.67 -34.68
N ILE A 295 -15.16 2.58 -34.78
CA ILE A 295 -14.46 1.33 -35.12
C ILE A 295 -14.24 0.43 -33.89
N SER A 296 -14.06 1.03 -32.70
CA SER A 296 -13.58 0.37 -31.47
C SER A 296 -14.46 -0.76 -30.91
N ASN A 297 -15.69 -0.95 -31.41
CA ASN A 297 -16.60 -2.07 -31.08
C ASN A 297 -16.54 -2.52 -29.60
N LEU A 298 -16.67 -1.57 -28.68
CA LEU A 298 -16.47 -1.80 -27.24
C LEU A 298 -17.43 -2.85 -26.67
N HIS A 299 -18.64 -2.93 -27.22
CA HIS A 299 -19.63 -3.94 -26.85
C HIS A 299 -19.09 -5.38 -26.96
N LYS A 300 -18.49 -5.72 -28.12
CA LYS A 300 -17.87 -7.04 -28.30
C LYS A 300 -16.68 -7.22 -27.37
N ALA A 301 -15.88 -6.17 -27.15
CA ALA A 301 -14.75 -6.25 -26.24
C ALA A 301 -15.20 -6.56 -24.81
N HIS A 302 -16.27 -5.92 -24.31
CA HIS A 302 -16.84 -6.19 -22.99
C HIS A 302 -17.35 -7.63 -22.85
N ILE A 303 -18.03 -8.16 -23.87
CA ILE A 303 -18.45 -9.57 -23.91
C ILE A 303 -17.24 -10.50 -23.80
N ARG A 304 -16.20 -10.26 -24.61
CA ARG A 304 -15.00 -11.11 -24.63
C ARG A 304 -14.20 -11.02 -23.33
N LEU A 305 -14.08 -9.83 -22.74
CA LEU A 305 -13.46 -9.64 -21.41
C LEU A 305 -14.18 -10.47 -20.35
N ARG A 306 -15.51 -10.54 -20.41
CA ARG A 306 -16.31 -11.35 -19.50
C ARG A 306 -16.12 -12.85 -19.71
N GLU A 307 -16.14 -13.30 -20.96
CA GLU A 307 -15.93 -14.71 -21.32
C GLU A 307 -14.55 -15.21 -20.88
N HIS A 308 -13.52 -14.38 -21.03
CA HIS A 308 -12.13 -14.69 -20.69
C HIS A 308 -11.73 -14.35 -19.25
N LEU A 309 -12.68 -13.95 -18.39
CA LEU A 309 -12.39 -13.45 -17.04
C LEU A 309 -11.45 -14.38 -16.24
N LEU A 310 -11.67 -15.69 -16.32
CA LEU A 310 -10.90 -16.68 -15.59
C LEU A 310 -9.51 -16.97 -16.19
N GLU A 311 -9.32 -16.66 -17.47
CA GLU A 311 -8.08 -16.94 -18.21
C GLU A 311 -7.01 -15.88 -17.99
N PHE A 312 -7.40 -14.65 -17.63
CA PHE A 312 -6.46 -13.58 -17.32
C PHE A 312 -5.52 -13.94 -16.18
N GLU A 313 -4.26 -13.51 -16.27
CA GLU A 313 -3.37 -13.53 -15.12
C GLU A 313 -3.79 -12.48 -14.08
N THR A 314 -3.41 -12.68 -12.81
CA THR A 314 -3.70 -11.70 -11.73
C THR A 314 -3.26 -10.28 -12.07
N ARG A 315 -2.08 -10.12 -12.70
CA ARG A 315 -1.57 -8.81 -13.08
C ARG A 315 -2.41 -8.15 -14.17
N GLU A 316 -2.95 -8.93 -15.10
CA GLU A 316 -3.81 -8.43 -16.18
C GLU A 316 -5.16 -7.98 -15.61
N LEU A 317 -5.74 -8.74 -14.69
CA LEU A 317 -6.95 -8.35 -13.96
C LEU A 317 -6.76 -7.03 -13.18
N ILE A 318 -5.60 -6.83 -12.55
CA ILE A 318 -5.27 -5.55 -11.87
C ILE A 318 -5.19 -4.40 -12.87
N ILE A 319 -4.58 -4.62 -14.04
CA ILE A 319 -4.49 -3.61 -15.10
C ILE A 319 -5.89 -3.27 -15.64
N LEU A 320 -6.75 -4.27 -15.85
CA LEU A 320 -8.13 -4.08 -16.27
C LEU A 320 -8.91 -3.30 -15.22
N LEU A 321 -8.77 -3.63 -13.93
CA LEU A 321 -9.41 -2.93 -12.83
C LEU A 321 -9.05 -1.42 -12.82
N ASP A 322 -7.76 -1.09 -12.91
CA ASP A 322 -7.28 0.29 -13.03
C ASP A 322 -7.83 0.99 -14.28
N THR A 323 -7.85 0.29 -15.42
CA THR A 323 -8.39 0.81 -16.68
C THR A 323 -9.88 1.13 -16.57
N PHE A 324 -10.67 0.24 -15.96
CA PHE A 324 -12.10 0.43 -15.72
C PHE A 324 -12.40 1.60 -14.80
N GLN A 325 -11.63 1.76 -13.72
CA GLN A 325 -11.79 2.90 -12.82
C GLN A 325 -11.46 4.22 -13.52
N LYS A 326 -10.36 4.28 -14.26
CA LYS A 326 -9.97 5.49 -15.02
C LYS A 326 -11.01 5.87 -16.05
N VAL A 327 -11.51 4.92 -16.85
CA VAL A 327 -12.48 5.23 -17.90
C VAL A 327 -13.82 5.68 -17.34
N LEU A 328 -14.28 5.10 -16.21
CA LEU A 328 -15.51 5.55 -15.55
C LEU A 328 -15.38 6.99 -15.05
N VAL A 329 -14.22 7.38 -14.51
CA VAL A 329 -13.96 8.78 -14.11
C VAL A 329 -13.93 9.70 -15.32
N THR A 330 -13.27 9.31 -16.41
CA THR A 330 -13.22 10.09 -17.64
C THR A 330 -14.62 10.32 -18.21
N VAL A 331 -15.44 9.27 -18.33
CA VAL A 331 -16.79 9.36 -18.88
C VAL A 331 -17.75 10.12 -17.95
N GLY A 332 -17.58 10.01 -16.63
CA GLY A 332 -18.38 10.76 -15.66
C GLY A 332 -18.16 12.28 -15.68
N ASN A 333 -17.02 12.75 -16.19
CA ASN A 333 -16.66 14.17 -16.24
C ASN A 333 -16.99 14.84 -17.59
N LEU A 334 -17.41 14.09 -18.61
CA LEU A 334 -17.76 14.63 -19.92
C LEU A 334 -19.21 15.16 -19.94
N PRO A 335 -19.48 16.30 -20.61
CA PRO A 335 -20.85 16.74 -20.84
C PRO A 335 -21.62 15.67 -21.63
N ILE A 336 -22.90 15.50 -21.31
CA ILE A 336 -23.78 14.51 -21.95
C ILE A 336 -24.01 14.96 -23.40
N ASP A 337 -23.14 14.53 -24.31
CA ASP A 337 -23.35 14.66 -25.74
C ASP A 337 -24.39 13.61 -26.17
N THR A 338 -25.58 14.07 -26.59
CA THR A 338 -26.75 13.20 -26.76
C THR A 338 -26.83 12.50 -28.12
N ASP A 339 -26.06 12.92 -29.14
CA ASP A 339 -26.30 12.47 -30.53
C ASP A 339 -25.04 12.06 -31.34
N GLY A 340 -23.89 11.80 -30.69
CA GLY A 340 -22.62 11.44 -31.36
C GLY A 340 -22.21 9.96 -31.29
N SER A 341 -21.26 9.51 -32.13
CA SER A 341 -20.64 8.17 -32.01
C SER A 341 -19.92 7.96 -30.67
N LEU A 342 -19.55 9.04 -30.00
CA LEU A 342 -19.00 9.06 -28.66
C LEU A 342 -20.05 8.67 -27.60
N TRP A 343 -21.33 9.04 -27.82
CA TRP A 343 -22.44 8.68 -26.94
C TRP A 343 -22.61 7.16 -26.87
N VAL A 344 -22.54 6.46 -28.00
CA VAL A 344 -22.65 4.99 -28.04
C VAL A 344 -21.54 4.33 -27.21
N ALA A 345 -20.30 4.79 -27.37
CA ALA A 345 -19.16 4.28 -26.61
C ALA A 345 -19.29 4.60 -25.10
N ASN A 346 -19.63 5.84 -24.76
CA ASN A 346 -19.80 6.29 -23.38
C ASN A 346 -20.96 5.56 -22.68
N SER A 347 -22.10 5.39 -23.36
CA SER A 347 -23.27 4.66 -22.87
C SER A 347 -22.94 3.19 -22.62
N GLU A 348 -22.23 2.54 -23.56
CA GLU A 348 -21.78 1.16 -23.38
C GLU A 348 -20.84 1.02 -22.16
N ILE A 349 -19.91 1.96 -21.98
CA ILE A 349 -19.01 2.00 -20.82
C ILE A 349 -19.80 2.18 -19.51
N GLN A 350 -20.71 3.15 -19.44
CA GLN A 350 -21.53 3.41 -18.25
C GLN A 350 -22.40 2.21 -17.87
N ASN A 351 -22.90 1.46 -18.85
CA ASN A 351 -23.79 0.32 -18.62
C ASN A 351 -23.02 -0.96 -18.25
N GLN A 352 -21.92 -1.30 -18.94
CA GLN A 352 -21.24 -2.59 -18.78
C GLN A 352 -20.08 -2.56 -17.78
N VAL A 353 -19.30 -1.48 -17.74
CA VAL A 353 -18.05 -1.43 -16.94
C VAL A 353 -18.29 -1.57 -15.44
N PRO A 354 -19.35 -1.01 -14.82
CA PRO A 354 -19.61 -1.23 -13.40
C PRO A 354 -19.79 -2.71 -13.02
N GLN A 355 -20.45 -3.49 -13.88
CA GLN A 355 -20.62 -4.93 -13.68
C GLN A 355 -19.30 -5.68 -13.85
N LEU A 356 -18.55 -5.39 -14.91
CA LEU A 356 -17.23 -5.99 -15.15
C LEU A 356 -16.24 -5.67 -14.03
N LEU A 357 -16.24 -4.43 -13.52
CA LEU A 357 -15.42 -4.00 -12.40
C LEU A 357 -15.70 -4.84 -11.16
N LYS A 358 -16.97 -5.10 -10.85
CA LYS A 358 -17.37 -5.97 -9.73
C LYS A 358 -16.90 -7.41 -9.95
N GLU A 359 -17.10 -7.96 -11.16
CA GLU A 359 -16.69 -9.34 -11.50
C GLU A 359 -15.15 -9.51 -11.42
N VAL A 360 -14.37 -8.55 -11.92
CA VAL A 360 -12.90 -8.54 -11.80
C VAL A 360 -12.45 -8.41 -10.35
N MET A 361 -13.08 -7.53 -9.56
CA MET A 361 -12.76 -7.37 -8.15
C MET A 361 -13.01 -8.66 -7.36
N ASP A 362 -14.15 -9.31 -7.58
CA ASP A 362 -14.51 -10.57 -6.90
C ASP A 362 -13.51 -11.69 -7.24
N GLU A 363 -13.08 -11.79 -8.50
CA GLU A 363 -12.07 -12.77 -8.94
C GLU A 363 -10.69 -12.48 -8.35
N LEU A 364 -10.27 -11.22 -8.29
CA LEU A 364 -9.01 -10.81 -7.65
C LEU A 364 -9.02 -11.16 -6.16
N LEU A 365 -10.13 -10.92 -5.47
CA LEU A 365 -10.29 -11.27 -4.06
C LEU A 365 -10.24 -12.78 -3.83
N TYR A 366 -10.86 -13.58 -4.70
CA TYR A 366 -10.74 -15.04 -4.68
C TYR A 366 -9.28 -15.50 -4.82
N ARG A 367 -8.52 -14.88 -5.72
CA ARG A 367 -7.11 -15.19 -5.99
C ARG A 367 -6.13 -14.71 -4.93
N THR A 368 -6.55 -13.90 -3.95
CA THR A 368 -5.68 -13.33 -2.90
C THR A 368 -4.75 -14.35 -2.24
N THR A 369 -5.18 -15.61 -2.12
CA THR A 369 -4.39 -16.71 -1.53
C THR A 369 -3.15 -17.10 -2.34
N VAL A 370 -3.09 -16.78 -3.64
CA VAL A 370 -1.97 -17.12 -4.54
C VAL A 370 -1.24 -15.89 -5.08
N MET A 371 -1.81 -14.69 -4.94
CA MET A 371 -1.19 -13.43 -5.39
C MET A 371 0.23 -13.21 -4.86
N SER A 372 1.05 -12.55 -5.68
CA SER A 372 2.38 -12.08 -5.31
C SER A 372 2.30 -10.81 -4.44
N PHE A 373 3.40 -10.44 -3.77
CA PHE A 373 3.44 -9.21 -2.97
C PHE A 373 3.11 -7.95 -3.80
N THR A 374 3.68 -7.83 -5.01
CA THR A 374 3.46 -6.68 -5.89
C THR A 374 2.02 -6.57 -6.34
N ASP A 375 1.38 -7.72 -6.65
CA ASP A 375 -0.02 -7.74 -7.07
C ASP A 375 -0.94 -7.36 -5.90
N CYS A 376 -0.65 -7.84 -4.68
CA CYS A 376 -1.40 -7.43 -3.50
C CYS A 376 -1.27 -5.92 -3.21
N LEU A 377 -0.07 -5.36 -3.36
CA LEU A 377 0.16 -3.94 -3.19
C LEU A 377 -0.52 -3.10 -4.28
N ALA A 378 -0.60 -3.59 -5.51
CA ALA A 378 -1.33 -2.89 -6.57
C ALA A 378 -2.85 -2.97 -6.32
N LEU A 379 -3.37 -4.14 -5.95
CA LEU A 379 -4.79 -4.31 -5.63
C LEU A 379 -5.25 -3.40 -4.49
N ILE A 380 -4.50 -3.35 -3.38
CA ILE A 380 -4.89 -2.54 -2.22
C ILE A 380 -4.96 -1.03 -2.52
N LYS A 381 -4.22 -0.55 -3.53
CA LYS A 381 -4.29 0.86 -3.98
C LYS A 381 -5.54 1.15 -4.80
N LEU A 382 -5.99 0.17 -5.58
CA LEU A 382 -7.15 0.31 -6.47
C LEU A 382 -8.48 0.04 -5.74
N MET A 383 -8.45 -0.68 -4.61
CA MET A 383 -9.65 -0.89 -3.82
C MET A 383 -10.17 0.45 -3.25
N PRO A 384 -11.49 0.68 -3.17
CA PRO A 384 -12.05 1.82 -2.44
C PRO A 384 -11.53 1.86 -0.99
N MET A 385 -11.37 3.06 -0.42
CA MET A 385 -10.75 3.21 0.90
C MET A 385 -11.62 2.60 2.02
N ASP A 386 -12.94 2.64 1.82
CA ASP A 386 -14.00 2.05 2.63
C ASP A 386 -14.23 0.55 2.37
N ASP A 387 -13.58 -0.06 1.37
CA ASP A 387 -13.76 -1.49 1.07
C ASP A 387 -13.08 -2.38 2.11
N HIS A 388 -13.89 -2.98 2.99
CA HIS A 388 -13.45 -3.89 4.04
C HIS A 388 -12.81 -5.19 3.56
N ARG A 389 -13.01 -5.57 2.29
CA ARG A 389 -12.39 -6.79 1.73
C ARG A 389 -10.87 -6.67 1.67
N ALA A 390 -10.33 -5.45 1.84
CA ALA A 390 -8.91 -5.15 2.07
C ALA A 390 -8.26 -6.02 3.17
N LEU A 391 -9.04 -6.46 4.18
CA LEU A 391 -8.56 -7.33 5.26
C LEU A 391 -7.98 -8.65 4.74
N LEU A 392 -8.55 -9.23 3.67
CA LEU A 392 -8.03 -10.45 3.04
C LEU A 392 -6.65 -10.20 2.43
N VAL A 393 -6.47 -9.04 1.79
CA VAL A 393 -5.21 -8.61 1.19
C VAL A 393 -4.16 -8.37 2.29
N TYR A 394 -4.53 -7.76 3.41
CA TYR A 394 -3.63 -7.59 4.57
C TYR A 394 -3.11 -8.92 5.11
N ARG A 395 -3.98 -9.92 5.31
CA ARG A 395 -3.58 -11.27 5.75
C ARG A 395 -2.56 -11.89 4.80
N ARG A 396 -2.78 -11.73 3.49
CA ARG A 396 -1.84 -12.22 2.48
C ARG A 396 -0.50 -11.49 2.53
N LEU A 397 -0.50 -10.16 2.63
CA LEU A 397 0.71 -9.36 2.73
C LEU A 397 1.52 -9.71 3.99
N VAL A 398 0.86 -9.93 5.13
CA VAL A 398 1.50 -10.43 6.36
C VAL A 398 2.20 -11.76 6.10
N TYR A 399 1.51 -12.72 5.48
CA TYR A 399 2.08 -14.02 5.14
C TYR A 399 3.30 -13.88 4.24
N LYS A 400 3.21 -13.05 3.19
CA LYS A 400 4.32 -12.79 2.25
C LYS A 400 5.54 -12.21 2.95
N LEU A 401 5.36 -11.15 3.73
CA LEU A 401 6.45 -10.50 4.47
C LEU A 401 7.11 -11.46 5.48
N LYS A 402 6.33 -12.29 6.19
CA LYS A 402 6.88 -13.31 7.10
C LYS A 402 7.69 -14.36 6.34
N LYS A 403 7.17 -14.85 5.20
CA LYS A 403 7.84 -15.89 4.40
C LYS A 403 9.05 -15.42 3.60
N MET A 404 9.13 -14.13 3.27
CA MET A 404 10.30 -13.54 2.60
C MET A 404 11.60 -13.73 3.39
N HIS A 405 11.53 -13.78 4.73
CA HIS A 405 12.70 -14.00 5.59
C HIS A 405 13.05 -15.48 5.81
N GLU A 406 12.07 -16.38 5.68
CA GLU A 406 12.23 -17.81 6.01
C GLU A 406 12.61 -18.68 4.83
N LEU A 407 12.18 -18.31 3.63
CA LEU A 407 12.50 -18.99 2.39
C LEU A 407 13.33 -18.02 1.57
N ASN A 408 14.37 -18.51 0.87
CA ASN A 408 15.12 -17.79 -0.18
C ASN A 408 14.18 -17.43 -1.37
N SER A 409 13.12 -16.71 -1.06
CA SER A 409 12.04 -16.21 -1.88
C SER A 409 12.60 -15.10 -2.73
N TRP A 410 12.46 -15.22 -4.05
CA TRP A 410 12.85 -14.18 -5.00
C TRP A 410 11.75 -13.15 -5.26
N GLU A 411 10.62 -13.21 -4.54
CA GLU A 411 9.74 -12.04 -4.48
C GLU A 411 10.54 -10.93 -3.81
N LYS A 412 11.05 -10.02 -4.64
CA LYS A 412 11.69 -8.80 -4.17
C LYS A 412 10.58 -7.87 -3.68
N CYS A 413 10.75 -7.41 -2.47
CA CYS A 413 10.03 -6.28 -1.93
C CYS A 413 11.09 -5.20 -1.73
N GLU A 414 10.97 -4.11 -2.48
CA GLU A 414 11.86 -2.97 -2.31
C GLU A 414 11.46 -2.19 -1.07
N LYS A 415 12.42 -1.43 -0.51
CA LYS A 415 12.13 -0.56 0.64
C LYS A 415 11.05 0.48 0.29
N SER A 416 11.03 0.96 -0.96
CA SER A 416 9.99 1.82 -1.52
C SER A 416 8.60 1.20 -1.40
N ASP A 417 8.43 -0.05 -1.82
CA ASP A 417 7.15 -0.76 -1.76
C ASP A 417 6.61 -0.87 -0.32
N LEU A 418 7.51 -1.08 0.66
CA LEU A 418 7.14 -1.15 2.08
C LEU A 418 6.65 0.20 2.60
N TRP A 419 7.29 1.29 2.21
CA TRP A 419 6.85 2.64 2.58
C TRP A 419 5.54 3.02 1.90
N GLU A 420 5.36 2.61 0.65
CA GLU A 420 4.12 2.82 -0.06
C GLU A 420 2.97 2.03 0.59
N LEU A 421 3.21 0.78 0.98
CA LEU A 421 2.24 0.00 1.74
C LEU A 421 1.91 0.65 3.08
N MET A 422 2.89 1.23 3.78
CA MET A 422 2.64 2.01 5.00
C MET A 422 1.78 3.24 4.74
N ALA A 423 2.00 3.96 3.63
CA ALA A 423 1.19 5.12 3.26
C ALA A 423 -0.27 4.69 2.97
N CYS A 424 -0.47 3.61 2.22
CA CYS A 424 -1.80 3.04 1.97
C CYS A 424 -2.49 2.62 3.27
N LEU A 425 -1.76 1.98 4.20
CA LEU A 425 -2.30 1.63 5.52
C LEU A 425 -2.67 2.86 6.34
N GLY A 426 -1.87 3.93 6.27
CA GLY A 426 -2.16 5.19 6.96
C GLY A 426 -3.47 5.80 6.49
N GLN A 427 -3.66 5.92 5.17
CA GLN A 427 -4.89 6.46 4.57
C GLN A 427 -6.12 5.63 4.93
N ARG A 428 -6.01 4.30 4.92
CA ARG A 428 -7.11 3.40 5.27
C ARG A 428 -7.40 3.31 6.76
N SER A 429 -6.36 3.48 7.60
CA SER A 429 -6.51 3.46 9.05
C SER A 429 -7.38 4.59 9.56
N ASP A 430 -7.53 5.67 8.78
CA ASP A 430 -8.40 6.78 9.14
C ASP A 430 -9.90 6.39 9.09
N LEU A 431 -10.27 5.37 8.31
CA LEU A 431 -11.65 4.88 8.18
C LEU A 431 -11.95 3.65 9.05
N ALA A 432 -11.01 2.71 9.15
CA ALA A 432 -11.20 1.49 9.94
C ALA A 432 -9.87 0.87 10.41
N THR A 433 -9.83 0.43 11.66
CA THR A 433 -8.67 -0.28 12.25
C THR A 433 -8.99 -1.76 12.52
N SER A 434 -8.10 -2.66 12.12
CA SER A 434 -8.25 -4.12 12.31
C SER A 434 -6.99 -4.78 12.86
N LEU A 435 -7.15 -5.99 13.43
CA LEU A 435 -6.03 -6.82 13.87
C LEU A 435 -5.08 -7.16 12.72
N GLU A 436 -5.61 -7.38 11.51
CA GLU A 436 -4.83 -7.63 10.31
C GLU A 436 -3.93 -6.45 9.93
N ALA A 437 -4.44 -5.22 10.06
CA ALA A 437 -3.67 -4.01 9.80
C ALA A 437 -2.57 -3.82 10.85
N GLN A 438 -2.86 -4.11 12.12
CA GLN A 438 -1.85 -4.09 13.20
C GLN A 438 -0.73 -5.11 12.96
N ASP A 439 -1.09 -6.35 12.61
CA ASP A 439 -0.13 -7.42 12.29
C ASP A 439 0.72 -7.08 11.07
N LEU A 440 0.11 -6.46 10.06
CA LEU A 440 0.82 -5.99 8.88
C LEU A 440 1.81 -4.88 9.22
N MET A 441 1.44 -3.93 10.08
CA MET A 441 2.35 -2.91 10.58
C MET A 441 3.56 -3.52 11.33
N VAL A 442 3.35 -4.54 12.16
CA VAL A 442 4.45 -5.27 12.82
C VAL A 442 5.35 -5.95 11.79
N ALA A 443 4.77 -6.62 10.79
CA ALA A 443 5.51 -7.33 9.75
C ALA A 443 6.34 -6.39 8.86
N ILE A 444 5.77 -5.25 8.45
CA ILE A 444 6.49 -4.21 7.71
C ILE A 444 7.63 -3.66 8.57
N THR A 445 7.36 -3.36 9.84
CA THR A 445 8.36 -2.77 10.74
C THR A 445 9.56 -3.68 10.93
N ARG A 446 9.32 -5.00 11.02
CA ARG A 446 10.37 -6.02 11.10
C ARG A 446 11.17 -6.13 9.79
N THR A 447 10.54 -5.92 8.64
CA THR A 447 11.15 -6.12 7.32
C THR A 447 11.99 -4.92 6.89
N ILE A 448 11.58 -3.70 7.24
CA ILE A 448 12.39 -2.49 7.00
C ILE A 448 13.64 -2.55 7.91
N THR A 449 14.80 -2.83 7.33
CA THR A 449 16.10 -2.90 8.02
C THR A 449 17.05 -1.78 7.55
N GLY A 450 18.22 -1.67 8.20
CA GLY A 450 19.24 -0.67 7.90
C GLY A 450 19.08 0.65 8.66
N THR A 451 19.94 1.62 8.34
CA THR A 451 19.93 2.95 8.95
C THR A 451 18.73 3.75 8.47
N LEU A 452 17.88 4.17 9.41
CA LEU A 452 16.68 4.97 9.15
C LEU A 452 16.92 6.43 9.48
N LYS A 453 16.35 7.32 8.66
CA LYS A 453 16.28 8.75 8.96
C LYS A 453 15.31 8.95 10.14
N LEU A 454 15.52 9.99 10.96
CA LEU A 454 14.64 10.25 12.11
C LEU A 454 13.18 10.45 11.67
N LYS A 455 12.96 11.15 10.54
CA LYS A 455 11.63 11.29 9.92
C LYS A 455 10.95 9.96 9.58
N ASP A 456 11.74 8.96 9.19
CA ASP A 456 11.23 7.64 8.81
C ASP A 456 10.74 6.92 10.08
N VAL A 457 11.51 7.01 11.19
CA VAL A 457 11.12 6.44 12.48
C VAL A 457 9.89 7.13 13.05
N ASP A 458 9.80 8.46 12.96
CA ASP A 458 8.62 9.23 13.33
C ASP A 458 7.38 8.78 12.54
N ALA A 459 7.47 8.62 11.21
CA ALA A 459 6.39 8.10 10.38
C ALA A 459 5.93 6.69 10.80
N MET A 460 6.87 5.82 11.21
CA MET A 460 6.52 4.50 11.77
C MET A 460 5.80 4.61 13.11
N CYS A 461 6.23 5.52 13.99
CA CYS A 461 5.58 5.76 15.29
C CYS A 461 4.17 6.31 15.10
N LYS A 462 3.99 7.27 14.17
CA LYS A 462 2.68 7.82 13.75
C LYS A 462 1.72 6.72 13.36
N LEU A 463 2.09 5.90 12.38
CA LEU A 463 1.23 4.83 11.88
C LEU A 463 0.96 3.76 12.95
N ALA A 464 1.99 3.39 13.72
CA ALA A 464 1.85 2.43 14.81
C ALA A 464 0.87 2.93 15.88
N ALA A 465 0.96 4.20 16.28
CA ALA A 465 0.05 4.80 17.26
C ALA A 465 -1.39 4.86 16.74
N ARG A 466 -1.58 5.25 15.46
CA ARG A 466 -2.90 5.24 14.80
C ARG A 466 -3.55 3.86 14.84
N LEU A 467 -2.77 2.83 14.51
CA LEU A 467 -3.25 1.44 14.48
C LEU A 467 -3.32 0.78 15.87
N GLY A 468 -2.69 1.34 16.90
CA GLY A 468 -2.50 0.66 18.18
C GLY A 468 -1.53 -0.53 18.09
N SER A 469 -0.53 -0.49 17.21
CA SER A 469 0.42 -1.59 16.98
C SER A 469 1.72 -1.39 17.74
N LYS A 470 1.99 -2.24 18.74
CA LYS A 470 3.25 -2.23 19.52
C LYS A 470 4.07 -3.46 19.19
N GLY A 471 5.40 -3.32 19.15
CA GLY A 471 6.26 -4.47 18.89
C GLY A 471 7.75 -4.19 19.08
N ASN A 472 8.49 -5.22 19.47
CA ASN A 472 9.93 -5.14 19.74
C ASN A 472 10.75 -4.63 18.55
N ALA A 473 10.27 -4.84 17.31
CA ALA A 473 10.92 -4.31 16.11
C ALA A 473 10.86 -2.78 16.04
N LEU A 474 9.73 -2.18 16.42
CA LEU A 474 9.60 -0.72 16.50
C LEU A 474 10.43 -0.17 17.66
N LEU A 475 10.37 -0.82 18.83
CA LEU A 475 11.18 -0.43 19.99
C LEU A 475 12.67 -0.31 19.65
N LYS A 476 13.25 -1.32 18.99
CA LYS A 476 14.65 -1.28 18.53
C LYS A 476 14.97 -0.07 17.65
N LYS A 477 14.01 0.39 16.83
CA LYS A 477 14.18 1.58 15.98
C LYS A 477 14.09 2.86 16.81
N VAL A 478 13.19 2.91 17.79
CA VAL A 478 13.06 4.03 18.73
C VAL A 478 14.32 4.19 19.58
N MET A 479 14.95 3.09 20.02
CA MET A 479 16.25 3.14 20.71
C MET A 479 17.32 3.90 19.92
N SER A 480 17.30 3.80 18.58
CA SER A 480 18.26 4.54 17.75
C SER A 480 18.00 6.05 17.73
N VAL A 481 16.79 6.49 18.09
CA VAL A 481 16.44 7.91 18.22
C VAL A 481 16.97 8.47 19.53
N HIS A 482 16.91 7.69 20.61
CA HIS A 482 17.47 8.06 21.91
C HIS A 482 18.95 8.49 21.79
N CYS A 483 19.76 7.76 21.02
CA CYS A 483 21.17 8.09 20.78
C CYS A 483 21.41 9.29 19.84
N ARG A 484 20.35 9.84 19.23
CA ARG A 484 20.42 10.92 18.22
C ARG A 484 19.42 12.05 18.52
N ALA A 485 18.98 12.15 19.78
CA ALA A 485 17.91 13.05 20.18
C ALA A 485 18.25 14.52 19.91
N ASP A 486 19.52 14.90 20.01
CA ASP A 486 20.03 16.25 19.74
C ASP A 486 19.77 16.75 18.30
N TYR A 487 19.53 15.83 17.36
CA TYR A 487 19.23 16.13 15.96
C TYR A 487 17.74 16.11 15.63
N LEU A 488 16.86 15.87 16.62
CA LEU A 488 15.42 15.91 16.41
C LEU A 488 14.98 17.34 16.12
N GLN A 489 14.27 17.50 15.01
CA GLN A 489 13.56 18.76 14.76
C GLN A 489 12.44 18.92 15.81
N PRO A 490 12.12 20.13 16.27
CA PRO A 490 11.09 20.33 17.30
C PRO A 490 9.74 19.68 16.96
N THR A 491 9.31 19.77 15.69
CA THR A 491 8.08 19.15 15.20
C THR A 491 8.14 17.61 15.25
N GLN A 492 9.31 17.02 15.00
CA GLN A 492 9.54 15.58 15.13
C GLN A 492 9.56 15.16 16.60
N ALA A 493 10.19 15.95 17.48
CA ALA A 493 10.22 15.68 18.91
C ALA A 493 8.80 15.67 19.50
N ALA A 494 8.01 16.72 19.22
CA ALA A 494 6.61 16.80 19.65
C ALA A 494 5.78 15.60 19.16
N SER A 495 5.90 15.28 17.87
CA SER A 495 5.15 14.17 17.29
C SER A 495 5.57 12.81 17.83
N MET A 496 6.86 12.58 18.03
CA MET A 496 7.37 11.34 18.60
C MET A 496 6.99 11.20 20.07
N LEU A 497 7.12 12.25 20.88
CA LEU A 497 6.70 12.24 22.28
C LEU A 497 5.22 11.85 22.39
N TYR A 498 4.37 12.48 21.58
CA TYR A 498 2.95 12.16 21.50
C TYR A 498 2.74 10.68 21.18
N HIS A 499 3.21 10.19 20.03
CA HIS A 499 2.91 8.83 19.58
C HIS A 499 3.59 7.74 20.41
N LEU A 500 4.80 7.96 20.92
CA LEU A 500 5.49 7.00 21.79
C LEU A 500 4.80 6.89 23.15
N THR A 501 4.29 8.01 23.68
CA THR A 501 3.43 7.99 24.87
C THR A 501 2.21 7.15 24.58
N GLY A 502 1.46 7.44 23.49
CA GLY A 502 0.31 6.64 23.04
C GLY A 502 0.58 5.13 22.87
N LEU A 503 1.82 4.74 22.53
CA LEU A 503 2.28 3.35 22.40
C LEU A 503 2.87 2.78 23.72
N GLY A 504 2.95 3.59 24.77
CA GLY A 504 3.57 3.33 26.06
C GLY A 504 5.03 2.87 25.98
N TYR A 505 5.82 3.51 25.12
CA TYR A 505 7.29 3.39 25.14
C TYR A 505 7.87 4.49 26.02
N ILE A 506 7.92 4.25 27.32
CA ILE A 506 8.23 5.28 28.32
C ILE A 506 9.73 5.35 28.65
N ASP A 507 10.40 4.20 28.62
CA ASP A 507 11.79 4.01 29.08
C ASP A 507 12.86 4.87 28.34
N HIS A 508 12.48 5.69 27.35
CA HIS A 508 13.38 6.48 26.51
C HIS A 508 12.85 7.88 26.15
N LEU A 509 11.82 8.37 26.85
CA LEU A 509 11.21 9.65 26.51
C LEU A 509 12.05 10.87 26.93
N GLU A 510 12.89 10.76 27.95
CA GLU A 510 13.60 11.90 28.56
C GLU A 510 14.40 12.77 27.56
N PRO A 511 15.21 12.22 26.63
CA PRO A 511 15.89 13.06 25.63
C PRO A 511 14.93 13.69 24.61
N ILE A 512 13.81 13.04 24.32
CA ILE A 512 12.78 13.56 23.41
C ILE A 512 12.03 14.71 24.09
N VAL A 513 11.72 14.58 25.39
CA VAL A 513 11.12 15.63 26.23
C VAL A 513 12.02 16.86 26.26
N THR A 514 13.33 16.68 26.41
CA THR A 514 14.31 17.79 26.36
C THR A 514 14.27 18.50 25.00
N ALA A 515 14.23 17.76 23.89
CA ALA A 515 14.11 18.33 22.55
C ALA A 515 12.78 19.07 22.31
N CYS A 516 11.72 18.76 23.07
CA CYS A 516 10.43 19.46 22.98
C CYS A 516 10.49 20.91 23.51
N LEU A 517 11.53 21.29 24.26
CA LEU A 517 11.73 22.69 24.65
C LEU A 517 11.93 23.61 23.44
N GLY A 518 12.30 23.10 22.27
CA GLY A 518 12.39 23.88 21.03
C GLY A 518 11.06 24.06 20.27
N VAL A 519 9.93 23.58 20.79
CA VAL A 519 8.64 23.64 20.09
C VAL A 519 7.99 25.00 20.26
N ASP A 520 7.65 25.63 19.13
CA ASP A 520 7.02 26.95 19.09
C ASP A 520 5.69 26.96 18.31
N ARG A 521 5.27 25.83 17.70
CA ARG A 521 3.99 25.72 16.98
C ARG A 521 2.88 25.30 17.94
N PRO A 522 1.68 25.93 17.90
CA PRO A 522 0.61 25.63 18.84
C PRO A 522 0.07 24.20 18.74
N GLU A 523 -0.09 23.66 17.54
CA GLU A 523 -0.53 22.28 17.32
C GLU A 523 0.43 21.25 17.92
N ASP A 524 1.74 21.49 17.78
CA ASP A 524 2.78 20.64 18.32
C ASP A 524 2.86 20.77 19.85
N ALA A 525 2.72 21.98 20.39
CA ALA A 525 2.64 22.23 21.82
C ALA A 525 1.43 21.51 22.46
N LEU A 526 0.28 21.52 21.79
CA LEU A 526 -0.90 20.78 22.21
C LEU A 526 -0.63 19.27 22.29
N ASN A 527 0.03 18.70 21.29
CA ASN A 527 0.42 17.28 21.30
C ASN A 527 1.39 16.95 22.45
N VAL A 528 2.35 17.84 22.73
CA VAL A 528 3.27 17.68 23.88
C VAL A 528 2.48 17.67 25.19
N LEU A 529 1.60 18.64 25.43
CA LEU A 529 0.82 18.73 26.67
C LEU A 529 -0.12 17.53 26.87
N VAL A 530 -0.71 17.00 25.80
CA VAL A 530 -1.52 15.77 25.89
C VAL A 530 -0.67 14.57 26.31
N ALA A 531 0.53 14.42 25.74
CA ALA A 531 1.45 13.36 26.15
C ALA A 531 1.81 13.48 27.64
N VAL A 532 2.09 14.71 28.07
CA VAL A 532 2.38 15.03 29.47
C VAL A 532 1.18 14.75 30.38
N ALA A 533 -0.06 15.06 29.96
CA ALA A 533 -1.29 14.78 30.70
C ALA A 533 -1.43 13.29 30.99
N ILE A 534 -1.20 12.48 29.96
CA ILE A 534 -1.26 11.03 30.06
C ILE A 534 -0.19 10.50 31.02
N LEU A 535 1.04 10.97 30.89
CA LEU A 535 2.12 10.54 31.77
C LEU A 535 1.87 10.95 33.23
N LYS A 536 1.32 12.15 33.47
CA LYS A 536 0.97 12.68 34.79
C LYS A 536 -0.15 11.87 35.45
N ILE A 537 -1.29 11.67 34.77
CA ILE A 537 -2.45 10.95 35.31
C ILE A 537 -2.06 9.54 35.76
N ASN A 538 -1.20 8.87 35.00
CA ASN A 538 -0.75 7.52 35.31
C ASN A 538 0.45 7.48 36.28
N GLY A 539 1.02 8.61 36.70
CA GLY A 539 2.19 8.64 37.60
C GLY A 539 3.48 8.06 37.00
N LEU A 540 3.68 8.21 35.69
CA LEU A 540 4.73 7.48 34.93
C LEU A 540 5.98 8.27 34.64
N PHE A 541 5.89 9.59 34.74
CA PHE A 541 6.97 10.49 34.40
C PHE A 541 6.85 11.75 35.24
N GLN A 542 7.95 12.20 35.84
CA GLN A 542 8.01 13.51 36.47
C GLN A 542 8.07 14.56 35.36
N VAL A 543 6.99 15.32 35.24
CA VAL A 543 6.83 16.32 34.22
C VAL A 543 7.68 17.54 34.56
N PRO A 544 8.60 17.98 33.67
CA PRO A 544 9.32 19.24 33.89
C PRO A 544 8.36 20.43 33.85
N GLU A 545 8.30 21.20 34.94
CA GLU A 545 7.43 22.38 35.04
C GLU A 545 7.75 23.41 33.94
N GLU A 546 9.05 23.61 33.65
CA GLU A 546 9.51 24.50 32.58
C GLU A 546 8.92 24.15 31.21
N LEU A 547 8.77 22.86 30.90
CA LEU A 547 8.19 22.41 29.64
C LEU A 547 6.70 22.76 29.59
N VAL A 548 5.97 22.51 30.68
CA VAL A 548 4.53 22.83 30.76
C VAL A 548 4.32 24.33 30.59
N ASP A 549 5.06 25.14 31.34
CA ASP A 549 4.97 26.60 31.28
C ASP A 549 5.26 27.14 29.89
N LYS A 550 6.32 26.65 29.22
CA LYS A 550 6.62 27.05 27.84
C LYS A 550 5.49 26.67 26.90
N MET A 551 5.03 25.41 26.91
CA MET A 551 4.00 24.94 25.99
C MET A 551 2.67 25.67 26.20
N MET A 552 2.30 25.96 27.45
CA MET A 552 1.11 26.75 27.78
C MET A 552 1.20 28.18 27.21
N ARG A 553 2.35 28.85 27.34
CA ARG A 553 2.56 30.18 26.73
C ARG A 553 2.42 30.16 25.22
N VAL A 554 2.95 29.12 24.55
CA VAL A 554 2.81 28.96 23.09
C VAL A 554 1.34 28.84 22.68
N LEU A 555 0.52 28.12 23.45
CA LEU A 555 -0.92 28.00 23.21
C LEU A 555 -1.68 29.29 23.50
N GLU A 556 -1.35 30.00 24.57
CA GLU A 556 -2.02 31.26 24.96
C GLU A 556 -1.76 32.42 23.99
N MET A 557 -0.64 32.38 23.27
CA MET A 557 -0.25 33.38 22.27
C MET A 557 -0.88 33.15 20.89
N SER A 558 -1.64 32.06 20.71
CA SER A 558 -2.21 31.64 19.43
C SER A 558 -3.75 31.74 19.45
N ASP A 559 -4.36 31.93 18.27
CA ASP A 559 -5.81 31.84 18.14
C ASP A 559 -6.32 30.45 18.57
N PRO A 560 -7.52 30.35 19.17
CA PRO A 560 -8.05 29.09 19.63
C PRO A 560 -8.21 28.11 18.46
N LEU A 561 -7.51 26.98 18.54
CA LEU A 561 -7.67 25.85 17.61
C LEU A 561 -9.13 25.37 17.69
N GLN A 562 -9.91 25.63 16.63
CA GLN A 562 -11.36 25.45 16.67
C GLN A 562 -11.84 24.05 16.27
N ASP A 563 -10.97 23.21 15.72
CA ASP A 563 -11.34 21.86 15.31
C ASP A 563 -11.69 20.97 16.51
N GLU A 564 -12.62 20.05 16.30
CA GLU A 564 -13.13 19.15 17.35
C GLU A 564 -12.01 18.32 18.01
N ALA A 565 -11.00 17.91 17.26
CA ALA A 565 -9.89 17.13 17.78
C ALA A 565 -9.00 17.95 18.73
N SER A 566 -8.74 19.23 18.40
CA SER A 566 -8.03 20.15 19.28
C SER A 566 -8.83 20.47 20.54
N ARG A 567 -10.15 20.66 20.43
CA ARG A 567 -11.05 20.82 21.60
C ARG A 567 -10.97 19.64 22.56
N ASN A 568 -11.02 18.42 22.04
CA ASN A 568 -10.90 17.20 22.84
C ASN A 568 -9.57 17.10 23.58
N LYS A 569 -8.46 17.48 22.92
CA LYS A 569 -7.14 17.53 23.55
C LYS A 569 -7.06 18.57 24.65
N MET A 570 -7.63 19.76 24.43
CA MET A 570 -7.71 20.82 25.42
C MET A 570 -8.55 20.40 26.64
N ALA A 571 -9.68 19.73 26.41
CA ALA A 571 -10.51 19.15 27.47
C ALA A 571 -9.72 18.19 28.36
N LEU A 572 -8.98 17.25 27.76
CA LEU A 572 -8.16 16.29 28.51
C LEU A 572 -7.10 17.00 29.37
N ILE A 573 -6.37 17.97 28.81
CA ILE A 573 -5.33 18.73 29.54
C ILE A 573 -5.93 19.43 30.76
N ARG A 574 -7.14 20.00 30.61
CA ARG A 574 -7.88 20.65 31.70
C ARG A 574 -8.25 19.65 32.80
N VAL A 575 -8.87 18.52 32.44
CA VAL A 575 -9.30 17.50 33.42
C VAL A 575 -8.10 16.84 34.12
N ALA A 576 -6.94 16.78 33.44
CA ALA A 576 -5.66 16.31 33.99
C ALA A 576 -4.99 17.32 34.95
N ASN A 577 -5.59 18.50 35.16
CA ASN A 577 -5.02 19.60 35.96
C ASN A 577 -3.58 19.95 35.56
N ILE A 578 -3.28 20.02 34.25
CA ILE A 578 -1.96 20.47 33.76
C ILE A 578 -1.91 21.99 33.61
N GLY A 579 -3.03 22.63 33.27
CA GLY A 579 -3.13 24.08 33.15
C GLY A 579 -4.56 24.51 32.85
N GLN A 580 -4.91 25.75 33.21
CA GLN A 580 -6.18 26.36 32.80
C GLN A 580 -6.02 26.93 31.39
N ILE A 581 -6.65 26.30 30.41
CA ILE A 581 -6.67 26.81 29.03
C ILE A 581 -7.79 27.85 28.94
N ARG A 582 -7.44 29.11 28.68
CA ARG A 582 -8.41 30.20 28.53
C ARG A 582 -9.34 29.94 27.34
N GLY A 583 -10.65 30.11 27.54
CA GLY A 583 -11.64 30.06 26.46
C GLY A 583 -12.22 28.69 26.12
N TYR A 584 -11.85 27.60 26.82
CA TYR A 584 -12.46 26.28 26.63
C TYR A 584 -13.23 25.80 27.87
N ASN A 585 -14.56 25.71 27.75
CA ASN A 585 -15.45 25.36 28.86
C ASN A 585 -16.17 24.01 28.70
N GLU A 586 -16.15 23.39 27.53
CA GLU A 586 -16.85 22.13 27.27
C GLU A 586 -16.27 20.96 28.11
N PRO A 587 -17.09 19.97 28.51
CA PRO A 587 -16.63 18.81 29.26
C PRO A 587 -15.94 17.76 28.37
N TYR A 588 -15.06 16.95 28.96
CA TYR A 588 -14.40 15.84 28.29
C TYR A 588 -15.32 14.62 28.23
N THR A 589 -15.79 14.23 27.05
CA THR A 589 -16.48 12.94 26.87
C THR A 589 -15.51 11.79 27.11
N LEU A 590 -15.94 10.61 27.57
CA LEU A 590 -15.05 9.46 27.80
C LEU A 590 -14.78 8.57 26.59
N VAL A 591 -15.45 8.82 25.46
CA VAL A 591 -15.27 8.10 24.19
C VAL A 591 -14.27 8.74 23.19
N PRO A 592 -13.62 9.90 23.41
CA PRO A 592 -12.78 10.51 22.41
C PRO A 592 -11.47 9.73 22.33
N ARG A 593 -11.19 9.22 21.13
CA ARG A 593 -9.94 8.53 20.81
C ARG A 593 -8.86 9.57 20.55
N ILE A 594 -7.92 9.71 21.48
CA ILE A 594 -6.85 10.71 21.38
C ILE A 594 -5.83 10.29 20.29
N TYR A 595 -5.60 8.99 20.12
CA TYR A 595 -4.52 8.47 19.26
C TYR A 595 -4.99 7.58 18.09
N ALA A 596 -6.30 7.47 17.84
CA ALA A 596 -6.86 6.71 16.72
C ALA A 596 -7.92 7.52 15.98
N SER A 597 -8.16 7.16 14.71
CA SER A 597 -9.19 7.81 13.91
C SER A 597 -10.61 7.50 14.41
N ALA A 598 -11.52 8.35 13.97
CA ALA A 598 -12.90 8.41 14.43
C ALA A 598 -13.70 7.17 14.03
N GLN A 599 -14.20 6.48 15.07
CA GLN A 599 -15.41 5.65 15.07
C GLN A 599 -15.28 4.36 14.22
N HIS A 600 -16.33 3.54 14.12
CA HIS A 600 -16.46 2.37 13.23
C HIS A 600 -16.06 1.02 13.86
N VAL A 601 -17.05 0.15 14.07
CA VAL A 601 -16.99 -1.27 14.42
C VAL A 601 -17.51 -2.04 13.21
N SER A 602 -16.79 -3.06 12.73
CA SER A 602 -17.22 -3.85 11.56
C SER A 602 -17.76 -5.22 11.96
N ILE A 603 -19.00 -5.52 11.60
CA ILE A 603 -19.59 -6.86 11.66
C ILE A 603 -19.21 -7.58 10.38
N THR A 604 -18.50 -8.71 10.46
CA THR A 604 -18.12 -9.46 9.25
C THR A 604 -18.99 -10.69 9.12
N ASN A 605 -19.78 -10.77 8.05
CA ASN A 605 -20.55 -11.96 7.71
C ASN A 605 -20.03 -12.53 6.38
N VAL A 606 -19.30 -13.64 6.45
CA VAL A 606 -18.78 -14.31 5.25
C VAL A 606 -19.75 -15.42 4.84
N ARG A 607 -20.53 -15.17 3.79
CA ARG A 607 -21.39 -16.18 3.16
C ARG A 607 -20.66 -16.81 1.98
N LEU A 608 -20.42 -18.11 2.06
CA LEU A 608 -19.93 -18.89 0.92
C LEU A 608 -21.14 -19.29 0.07
N LYS A 609 -21.31 -18.64 -1.09
CA LYS A 609 -22.21 -19.13 -2.14
C LYS A 609 -21.39 -19.98 -3.10
N ALA A 610 -22.03 -20.92 -3.81
CA ALA A 610 -21.34 -21.74 -4.81
C ALA A 610 -20.56 -20.83 -5.79
N ASN A 611 -19.24 -20.95 -5.76
CA ASN A 611 -18.26 -20.18 -6.54
C ASN A 611 -18.11 -18.67 -6.24
N LYS A 612 -18.68 -18.14 -5.13
CA LYS A 612 -18.48 -16.73 -4.72
C LYS A 612 -18.38 -16.58 -3.20
N VAL A 613 -17.42 -15.77 -2.74
CA VAL A 613 -17.34 -15.33 -1.35
C VAL A 613 -18.09 -14.01 -1.23
N ASP A 614 -19.25 -14.03 -0.57
CA ASP A 614 -20.07 -12.85 -0.30
C ASP A 614 -19.72 -12.36 1.11
N VAL A 615 -18.97 -11.26 1.21
CA VAL A 615 -18.58 -10.67 2.50
C VAL A 615 -19.50 -9.49 2.76
N ASP A 616 -20.47 -9.67 3.64
CA ASP A 616 -21.35 -8.61 4.11
C ASP A 616 -20.69 -7.96 5.33
N VAL A 617 -20.39 -6.67 5.25
CA VAL A 617 -19.77 -5.93 6.36
C VAL A 617 -20.66 -4.77 6.76
N GLN A 618 -21.25 -4.85 7.96
CA GLN A 618 -21.99 -3.74 8.54
C GLN A 618 -21.03 -2.92 9.41
N ILE A 619 -20.96 -1.62 9.14
CA ILE A 619 -20.19 -0.69 9.97
C ILE A 619 -21.12 0.05 10.91
N LEU A 620 -20.81 0.02 12.20
CA LEU A 620 -21.50 0.82 13.22
C LEU A 620 -20.53 1.84 13.81
N SER A 621 -20.94 3.09 13.95
CA SER A 621 -20.10 4.06 14.65
C SER A 621 -19.93 3.65 16.12
N LEU A 622 -18.82 4.03 16.77
CA LEU A 622 -18.65 3.73 18.19
C LEU A 622 -19.75 4.38 19.05
N PRO A 623 -20.17 5.64 18.79
CA PRO A 623 -21.34 6.24 19.45
C PRO A 623 -22.61 5.41 19.27
N GLN A 624 -22.90 4.94 18.05
CA GLN A 624 -24.07 4.12 17.77
C GLN A 624 -24.01 2.77 18.51
N CYS A 625 -22.85 2.12 18.55
CA CYS A 625 -22.69 0.88 19.30
C CYS A 625 -22.84 1.10 20.82
N ILE A 626 -22.38 2.23 21.34
CA ILE A 626 -22.57 2.60 22.75
C ILE A 626 -24.06 2.82 23.03
N GLU A 627 -24.76 3.53 22.17
CA GLU A 627 -26.20 3.78 22.26
C GLU A 627 -27.00 2.46 22.21
N ASP A 628 -26.68 1.56 21.27
CA ASP A 628 -27.31 0.24 21.16
C ASP A 628 -27.11 -0.60 22.44
N ILE A 629 -25.90 -0.60 22.98
CA ILE A 629 -25.58 -1.29 24.24
C ILE A 629 -26.34 -0.65 25.41
N ALA A 630 -26.43 0.68 25.47
CA ALA A 630 -27.12 1.41 26.52
C ALA A 630 -28.63 1.13 26.51
N ASN A 631 -29.25 1.20 25.33
CA ASN A 631 -30.66 0.87 25.13
C ASN A 631 -30.96 -0.59 25.49
N SER A 632 -30.09 -1.51 25.06
CA SER A 632 -30.21 -2.93 25.39
C SER A 632 -30.08 -3.20 26.89
N LEU A 633 -29.17 -2.48 27.57
CA LEU A 633 -29.01 -2.54 29.03
C LEU A 633 -30.27 -2.04 29.75
N GLU A 634 -30.80 -0.90 29.35
CA GLU A 634 -32.00 -0.30 29.93
C GLU A 634 -33.22 -1.23 29.78
N ASP A 635 -33.46 -1.75 28.58
CA ASP A 635 -34.54 -2.70 28.30
C ASP A 635 -34.43 -3.99 29.12
N PHE A 636 -33.20 -4.49 29.31
CA PHE A 636 -32.95 -5.69 30.08
C PHE A 636 -33.18 -5.45 31.58
N VAL A 637 -32.62 -4.37 32.12
CA VAL A 637 -32.73 -4.01 33.54
C VAL A 637 -34.19 -3.71 33.92
N ALA A 638 -34.95 -3.01 33.07
CA ALA A 638 -36.37 -2.77 33.27
C ALA A 638 -37.21 -4.06 33.40
N LYS A 639 -36.81 -5.12 32.68
CA LYS A 639 -37.50 -6.43 32.69
C LYS A 639 -37.05 -7.32 33.85
N PHE A 640 -35.76 -7.32 34.21
CA PHE A 640 -35.17 -8.35 35.07
C PHE A 640 -34.58 -7.84 36.40
N ASP A 641 -34.26 -6.55 36.55
CA ASP A 641 -33.65 -5.96 37.75
C ASP A 641 -34.09 -4.50 38.00
N LYS A 642 -35.30 -4.31 38.52
CA LYS A 642 -35.94 -2.99 38.66
C LYS A 642 -35.23 -2.02 39.62
N ASN A 643 -34.27 -2.50 40.42
CA ASN A 643 -33.58 -1.70 41.43
C ASN A 643 -32.24 -1.13 40.95
N THR A 644 -31.79 -1.53 39.76
CA THR A 644 -30.59 -0.99 39.11
C THR A 644 -31.01 0.12 38.14
N HIS A 645 -30.30 1.25 38.16
CA HIS A 645 -30.55 2.36 37.24
C HIS A 645 -29.45 2.48 36.19
N VAL A 646 -29.84 2.75 34.94
CA VAL A 646 -28.91 3.01 33.84
C VAL A 646 -29.07 4.48 33.44
N HIS A 647 -27.98 5.23 33.44
CA HIS A 647 -27.94 6.63 33.03
C HIS A 647 -27.17 6.77 31.71
N HIS A 648 -27.76 7.53 30.79
CA HIS A 648 -27.15 7.88 29.50
C HIS A 648 -26.45 9.22 29.59
N MET A 649 -25.25 9.33 29.01
CA MET A 649 -24.47 10.58 28.92
C MET A 649 -24.44 11.35 30.26
N TYR A 650 -24.14 10.63 31.34
CA TYR A 650 -24.11 11.17 32.69
C TYR A 650 -23.06 12.27 32.82
N ASP A 651 -23.51 13.47 33.15
CA ASP A 651 -22.65 14.63 33.42
C ASP A 651 -22.05 14.53 34.83
N ALA A 652 -20.73 14.33 34.89
CA ALA A 652 -19.94 14.30 36.10
C ALA A 652 -19.12 15.60 36.28
N GLY A 653 -19.63 16.74 35.77
CA GLY A 653 -19.01 18.06 35.84
C GLY A 653 -18.08 18.32 34.66
N ASP A 654 -16.79 18.05 34.81
CA ASP A 654 -15.80 18.25 33.75
C ASP A 654 -15.67 17.05 32.79
N ILE A 655 -16.40 15.96 33.05
CA ILE A 655 -16.38 14.70 32.30
C ILE A 655 -17.81 14.22 31.99
N VAL A 656 -18.06 13.75 30.77
CA VAL A 656 -19.31 13.07 30.39
C VAL A 656 -19.08 11.57 30.23
N VAL A 657 -19.82 10.78 31.00
CA VAL A 657 -19.77 9.31 31.01
C VAL A 657 -20.92 8.75 30.15
N PRO A 658 -20.66 8.02 29.05
CA PRO A 658 -21.72 7.60 28.13
C PRO A 658 -22.74 6.65 28.73
N ILE A 659 -22.27 5.67 29.51
CA ILE A 659 -23.11 4.67 30.16
C ILE A 659 -22.66 4.55 31.61
N LEU A 660 -23.58 4.83 32.52
CA LEU A 660 -23.37 4.69 33.95
C LEU A 660 -24.44 3.77 34.53
N VAL A 661 -24.02 2.72 35.23
CA VAL A 661 -24.91 1.80 35.93
C VAL A 661 -24.80 2.07 37.43
N GLU A 662 -25.95 2.22 38.08
CA GLU A 662 -26.07 2.45 39.52
C GLU A 662 -26.83 1.28 40.15
N PRO A 663 -26.11 0.28 40.69
CA PRO A 663 -26.73 -0.83 41.39
C PRO A 663 -27.20 -0.41 42.80
N PRO A 664 -28.23 -1.06 43.35
CA PRO A 664 -28.88 -0.64 44.58
C PRO A 664 -27.94 -0.59 45.77
N GLY A 665 -27.82 0.58 46.40
CA GLY A 665 -27.02 0.79 47.62
C GLY A 665 -25.51 0.68 47.43
N SER A 666 -25.00 0.82 46.20
CA SER A 666 -23.59 0.64 45.85
C SER A 666 -23.00 1.81 45.06
N SER A 667 -21.69 1.79 44.82
CA SER A 667 -20.99 2.81 44.02
C SER A 667 -21.39 2.77 42.55
N LYS A 668 -21.51 3.94 41.92
CA LYS A 668 -21.74 4.09 40.47
C LYS A 668 -20.62 3.42 39.64
N VAL A 669 -21.02 2.67 38.62
CA VAL A 669 -20.13 1.92 37.72
C VAL A 669 -20.22 2.48 36.30
N ALA A 670 -19.13 3.03 35.79
CA ALA A 670 -19.00 3.46 34.42
C ALA A 670 -18.73 2.25 33.50
N VAL A 671 -19.51 2.12 32.43
CA VAL A 671 -19.27 1.12 31.38
C VAL A 671 -18.48 1.78 30.25
N HIS A 672 -17.32 1.22 29.95
CA HIS A 672 -16.42 1.73 28.91
C HIS A 672 -16.34 0.73 27.74
N VAL A 673 -16.79 1.15 26.57
CA VAL A 673 -16.83 0.31 25.36
C VAL A 673 -15.52 0.43 24.59
N LEU A 674 -14.83 -0.70 24.40
CA LEU A 674 -13.53 -0.81 23.72
C LEU A 674 -13.69 -1.20 22.25
N LEU A 675 -12.94 -0.56 21.36
CA LEU A 675 -12.79 -0.91 19.93
C LEU A 675 -11.34 -1.24 19.58
N ASN A 676 -10.99 -2.52 19.49
CA ASN A 676 -9.64 -2.95 19.09
C ASN A 676 -8.50 -2.19 19.82
N ASP A 677 -8.79 -1.70 21.04
CA ASP A 677 -7.95 -0.81 21.84
C ASP A 677 -6.83 -1.56 22.56
N PHE A 678 -6.39 -2.65 21.94
CA PHE A 678 -5.37 -3.52 22.45
C PHE A 678 -4.16 -3.48 21.53
N TYR A 679 -2.98 -3.56 22.12
CA TYR A 679 -1.76 -3.86 21.37
C TYR A 679 -1.78 -5.30 20.87
N SER A 680 -1.39 -5.52 19.61
CA SER A 680 -1.22 -6.85 19.04
C SER A 680 -0.04 -7.60 19.67
N GLY A 681 -0.33 -8.64 20.47
CA GLY A 681 0.66 -9.45 21.18
C GLY A 681 0.08 -10.76 21.72
N ARG A 682 0.94 -11.63 22.30
CA ARG A 682 0.51 -12.91 22.92
C ARG A 682 -0.46 -12.73 24.10
N ARG A 683 -0.57 -11.51 24.64
CA ARG A 683 -1.59 -11.07 25.59
C ARG A 683 -2.12 -9.74 25.07
N GLN A 684 -3.42 -9.64 24.80
CA GLN A 684 -4.05 -8.36 24.44
C GLN A 684 -3.94 -7.41 25.64
N MET A 685 -3.37 -6.22 25.42
CA MET A 685 -3.15 -5.21 26.46
C MET A 685 -3.71 -3.87 26.04
N LEU A 686 -4.42 -3.17 26.93
CA LEU A 686 -5.01 -1.87 26.64
C LEU A 686 -3.95 -0.83 26.23
N ARG A 687 -4.30 0.04 25.28
CA ARG A 687 -3.51 1.23 24.96
C ARG A 687 -3.39 2.16 26.16
N ILE A 688 -2.31 2.93 26.22
CA ILE A 688 -2.06 3.83 27.37
C ILE A 688 -3.18 4.86 27.53
N ASP A 689 -3.70 5.38 26.42
CA ASP A 689 -4.64 6.50 26.43
C ASP A 689 -5.99 6.06 26.97
N VAL A 690 -6.45 4.89 26.55
CA VAL A 690 -7.64 4.23 27.10
C VAL A 690 -7.44 3.87 28.58
N TYR A 691 -6.27 3.34 28.94
CA TYR A 691 -5.96 3.07 30.35
C TYR A 691 -5.95 4.35 31.21
N THR A 692 -5.46 5.46 30.66
CA THR A 692 -5.47 6.79 31.31
C THR A 692 -6.90 7.25 31.58
N GLN A 693 -7.80 7.11 30.62
CA GLN A 693 -9.21 7.46 30.76
C GLN A 693 -9.89 6.64 31.87
N MET A 694 -9.55 5.35 31.98
CA MET A 694 -10.04 4.50 33.07
C MET A 694 -9.50 4.93 34.43
N GLU A 695 -8.23 5.34 34.51
CA GLU A 695 -7.62 5.78 35.77
C GLU A 695 -8.19 7.14 36.22
N LEU A 696 -8.44 8.03 35.25
CA LEU A 696 -9.14 9.30 35.46
C LEU A 696 -10.53 9.09 36.06
N LEU A 697 -11.30 8.10 35.57
CA LEU A 697 -12.59 7.72 36.17
C LEU A 697 -12.47 7.28 37.64
N LYS A 698 -11.45 6.47 37.95
CA LYS A 698 -11.22 6.02 39.33
C LYS A 698 -10.84 7.17 40.26
N GLN A 699 -9.99 8.08 39.81
CA GLN A 699 -9.62 9.29 40.56
C GLN A 699 -10.85 10.17 40.86
N ARG A 700 -11.90 10.08 40.04
CA ARG A 700 -13.19 10.78 40.23
C ARG A 700 -14.24 9.94 40.98
N GLY A 701 -13.86 8.79 41.53
CA GLY A 701 -14.71 7.95 42.37
C GLY A 701 -15.63 6.98 41.61
N PHE A 702 -15.45 6.81 40.31
CA PHE A 702 -16.21 5.84 39.52
C PHE A 702 -15.48 4.50 39.44
N ARG A 703 -16.23 3.41 39.61
CA ARG A 703 -15.74 2.07 39.24
C ARG A 703 -15.92 1.87 37.74
N VAL A 704 -15.06 1.06 37.11
CA VAL A 704 -15.06 0.92 35.65
C VAL A 704 -15.19 -0.55 35.24
N VAL A 705 -16.12 -0.82 34.34
CA VAL A 705 -16.26 -2.11 33.65
C VAL A 705 -16.05 -1.91 32.16
N CYS A 706 -15.08 -2.61 31.59
CA CYS A 706 -14.86 -2.59 30.15
C CYS A 706 -15.63 -3.70 29.45
N CYS A 707 -16.23 -3.39 28.31
CA CYS A 707 -16.79 -4.37 27.39
C CYS A 707 -16.28 -4.12 25.98
N ARG A 708 -16.21 -5.15 25.13
CA ARG A 708 -15.74 -4.98 23.76
C ARG A 708 -16.92 -4.89 22.81
N ALA A 709 -16.87 -3.92 21.90
CA ALA A 709 -17.91 -3.73 20.89
C ALA A 709 -18.04 -4.97 19.98
N ASP A 710 -16.94 -5.64 19.64
CA ASP A 710 -16.96 -6.84 18.78
C ASP A 710 -17.61 -8.05 19.45
N GLU A 711 -17.49 -8.19 20.77
CA GLU A 711 -18.19 -9.24 21.52
C GLU A 711 -19.70 -9.00 21.53
N TYR A 712 -20.15 -7.77 21.75
CA TYR A 712 -21.58 -7.41 21.70
C TYR A 712 -22.21 -7.73 20.33
N LEU A 713 -21.51 -7.41 19.25
CA LEU A 713 -22.03 -7.57 17.89
C LEU A 713 -21.99 -9.00 17.36
N ASN A 714 -21.06 -9.84 17.82
CA ASN A 714 -20.88 -11.20 17.31
C ASN A 714 -21.50 -12.29 18.21
N SER A 715 -21.96 -11.94 19.42
CA SER A 715 -22.55 -12.89 20.36
C SER A 715 -24.07 -12.69 20.52
N ASP A 716 -24.73 -13.60 21.23
CA ASP A 716 -26.12 -13.41 21.64
C ASP A 716 -26.21 -12.18 22.55
N GLN A 717 -26.81 -11.11 22.02
CA GLN A 717 -26.92 -9.81 22.67
C GLN A 717 -27.54 -9.92 24.07
N THR A 718 -28.54 -10.77 24.26
CA THR A 718 -29.20 -10.94 25.57
C THR A 718 -28.23 -11.53 26.59
N GLN A 719 -27.44 -12.54 26.19
CA GLN A 719 -26.44 -13.15 27.06
C GLN A 719 -25.27 -12.22 27.36
N PHE A 720 -24.86 -11.42 26.38
CA PHE A 720 -23.83 -10.41 26.57
C PHE A 720 -24.26 -9.37 27.60
N ILE A 721 -25.48 -8.84 27.47
CA ILE A 721 -26.02 -7.82 28.38
C ILE A 721 -26.19 -8.38 29.79
N ALA A 722 -26.70 -9.61 29.94
CA ALA A 722 -26.80 -10.26 31.25
C ALA A 722 -25.43 -10.37 31.96
N LYS A 723 -24.38 -10.80 31.24
CA LYS A 723 -23.01 -10.87 31.76
C LYS A 723 -22.44 -9.48 32.09
N LEU A 724 -22.79 -8.47 31.30
CA LEU A 724 -22.35 -7.10 31.54
C LEU A 724 -22.96 -6.54 32.84
N VAL A 725 -24.25 -6.76 33.07
CA VAL A 725 -24.95 -6.39 34.33
C VAL A 725 -24.33 -7.11 35.53
N GLU A 726 -24.11 -8.43 35.42
CA GLU A 726 -23.43 -9.21 36.47
C GLU A 726 -22.06 -8.63 36.83
N ARG A 727 -21.24 -8.30 35.81
CA ARG A 727 -19.94 -7.66 36.01
C ARG A 727 -20.04 -6.28 36.67
N CYS A 728 -21.09 -5.52 36.40
CA CYS A 728 -21.33 -4.23 37.06
C CYS A 728 -21.66 -4.41 38.55
N HIS A 729 -22.51 -5.36 38.90
CA HIS A 729 -22.81 -5.70 40.31
C HIS A 729 -21.57 -6.20 41.06
N ILE A 730 -20.75 -7.06 40.44
CA ILE A 730 -19.48 -7.52 41.02
C ILE A 730 -18.52 -6.34 41.23
N ALA A 731 -18.39 -5.48 40.21
CA ALA A 731 -17.55 -4.30 40.30
C ALA A 731 -18.03 -3.35 41.40
N ALA A 732 -19.34 -3.16 41.59
CA ALA A 732 -19.91 -2.29 42.61
C ALA A 732 -19.86 -2.87 44.04
N SER A 733 -19.82 -4.20 44.18
CA SER A 733 -19.70 -4.90 45.47
C SER A 733 -18.25 -5.10 45.94
N SER A 734 -17.27 -4.90 45.08
CA SER A 734 -15.84 -4.96 45.39
C SER A 734 -15.35 -3.78 46.27
N GLU A 735 -15.85 -3.65 47.52
CA GLU A 735 -15.10 -3.26 48.74
C GLU A 735 -15.98 -3.47 49.99
N ALA A 736 -15.71 -4.55 50.73
CA ALA A 736 -16.05 -4.69 52.15
C ALA A 736 -14.81 -5.00 53.00
N SER A 737 -13.59 -4.80 52.48
CA SER A 737 -12.35 -5.22 53.16
C SER A 737 -11.16 -4.28 52.92
N LEU A 738 -11.31 -2.99 53.23
CA LEU A 738 -10.17 -2.10 53.51
C LEU A 738 -10.54 -1.21 54.70
N GLU A 739 -10.69 -1.86 55.86
CA GLU A 739 -10.18 -1.39 57.15
C GLU A 739 -10.26 -2.57 58.13
N PRO A 740 -9.15 -2.90 58.82
CA PRO A 740 -9.20 -2.66 60.24
C PRO A 740 -7.88 -2.11 60.81
N ARG A 741 -8.04 -1.09 61.66
CA ARG A 741 -7.29 -0.83 62.89
C ARG A 741 -5.78 -1.08 62.88
N ALA A 742 -5.03 0.01 63.07
CA ALA A 742 -3.66 -0.01 63.55
C ALA A 742 -3.45 -0.99 64.73
N PRO A 743 -2.37 -1.79 64.68
CA PRO A 743 -1.63 -2.17 65.87
C PRO A 743 -0.18 -1.70 65.79
N LYS A 744 0.22 -1.02 66.87
CA LYS A 744 1.54 -0.54 67.31
C LYS A 744 2.79 -1.19 66.67
N LEU A 745 3.68 -0.31 66.19
CA LEU A 745 5.16 -0.32 66.26
C LEU A 745 5.87 -1.66 66.54
N ARG A 746 6.64 -2.12 65.54
CA ARG A 746 8.04 -2.54 65.73
C ARG A 746 8.81 -2.40 64.41
N GLU A 747 9.73 -1.44 64.39
CA GLU A 747 10.68 -1.22 63.29
C GLU A 747 11.58 -2.46 63.08
N LYS A 748 11.80 -2.83 61.82
CA LYS A 748 12.96 -3.59 61.35
C LYS A 748 13.36 -3.06 59.96
N PRO A 749 14.67 -2.94 59.66
CA PRO A 749 15.15 -2.26 58.46
C PRO A 749 14.93 -3.10 57.18
N PRO A 750 14.95 -2.49 55.98
CA PRO A 750 14.51 -3.14 54.76
C PRO A 750 15.53 -4.19 54.32
N ALA A 751 15.08 -5.44 54.19
CA ALA A 751 15.83 -6.47 53.49
C ALA A 751 15.66 -6.28 51.98
N LEU A 752 16.78 -6.13 51.27
CA LEU A 752 16.87 -6.18 49.81
C LEU A 752 16.16 -7.44 49.28
N ALA A 753 15.07 -7.24 48.55
CA ALA A 753 14.37 -8.33 47.87
C ALA A 753 15.24 -8.87 46.73
N SER A 754 15.73 -10.10 46.89
CA SER A 754 16.40 -10.85 45.84
C SER A 754 15.40 -11.25 44.75
N VAL A 755 15.58 -10.74 43.53
CA VAL A 755 14.76 -11.11 42.36
C VAL A 755 15.06 -12.55 41.94
N ASN A 756 14.01 -13.37 41.85
CA ASN A 756 14.07 -14.77 41.45
C ASN A 756 14.34 -14.87 39.93
N PRO A 757 15.42 -15.51 39.44
CA PRO A 757 15.82 -15.50 38.03
C PRO A 757 14.89 -16.30 37.09
N LEU A 758 13.84 -16.94 37.61
CA LEU A 758 12.87 -17.74 36.85
C LEU A 758 11.56 -17.00 36.54
N GLU A 759 11.38 -15.75 36.97
CA GLU A 759 10.20 -14.98 36.58
C GLU A 759 10.27 -14.54 35.10
N PRO A 760 9.19 -14.73 34.31
CA PRO A 760 9.15 -14.22 32.95
C PRO A 760 9.34 -12.71 33.00
N LYS A 761 10.33 -12.17 32.28
CA LYS A 761 10.58 -10.73 32.17
C LYS A 761 9.28 -10.01 31.86
N LEU A 762 8.71 -9.32 32.84
CA LEU A 762 7.55 -8.45 32.68
C LEU A 762 7.86 -7.45 31.56
N ASP A 763 6.97 -7.34 30.58
CA ASP A 763 7.11 -6.32 29.54
C ASP A 763 6.93 -4.92 30.12
N SER A 764 7.40 -3.88 29.42
CA SER A 764 7.38 -2.50 29.93
C SER A 764 5.99 -2.05 30.37
N PHE A 765 4.91 -2.63 29.82
CA PHE A 765 3.54 -2.32 30.22
C PHE A 765 3.01 -3.10 31.43
N SER A 766 3.43 -4.35 31.62
CA SER A 766 3.13 -5.06 32.87
C SER A 766 3.87 -4.41 34.03
N ARG A 767 5.11 -3.94 33.79
CA ARG A 767 5.83 -3.06 34.72
C ARG A 767 5.08 -1.75 34.95
N LEU A 768 4.55 -1.17 33.87
CA LEU A 768 3.74 0.05 33.96
C LEU A 768 2.50 -0.13 34.83
N ARG A 769 1.69 -1.16 34.57
CA ARG A 769 0.50 -1.48 35.37
C ARG A 769 0.84 -1.72 36.84
N LEU A 770 1.97 -2.36 37.11
CA LEU A 770 2.45 -2.56 38.48
C LEU A 770 2.92 -1.25 39.14
N LEU A 771 3.60 -0.38 38.39
CA LEU A 771 4.00 0.97 38.84
C LEU A 771 2.78 1.84 39.16
N VAL A 772 1.76 1.85 38.30
CA VAL A 772 0.52 2.61 38.52
C VAL A 772 -0.28 2.03 39.69
N ALA A 773 -0.40 0.71 39.80
CA ALA A 773 -1.13 0.05 40.89
C ALA A 773 -0.44 0.21 42.27
N GLY A 774 0.86 0.49 42.30
CA GLY A 774 1.64 0.68 43.53
C GLY A 774 1.75 2.13 44.04
N GLY A 775 1.12 3.09 43.37
CA GLY A 775 1.31 4.53 43.60
C GLY A 775 0.59 5.16 44.80
N THR A 776 -0.18 4.42 45.61
CA THR A 776 -0.95 4.98 46.74
C THR A 776 -0.25 4.86 48.10
N ASN A 777 1.08 5.03 48.16
CA ASN A 777 1.78 5.22 49.44
C ASN A 777 2.96 6.19 49.31
N GLY A 778 2.83 7.36 49.95
CA GLY A 778 3.96 8.19 50.37
C GLY A 778 3.84 9.69 50.03
N THR A 779 3.15 10.46 50.89
CA THR A 779 3.74 11.38 51.90
C THR A 779 2.63 11.91 52.79
#